data_AF-A0CR22-F1
#
_entry.id   AF-A0CR22-F1
#
_cell.length_a   1.000
_cell.length_b   1.000
_cell.length_c   1.000
_cell.angle_alpha   90.00
_cell.angle_beta   90.00
_cell.angle_gamma   90.00
#
_symmetry.space_group_name_H-M   'P 1'
#
loop_
_entity.id
_entity.type
_entity.pdbx_description
1 polymer ?
#
loop_
_entity_poly.entity_id
_entity_poly.type
_entity_poly.pdbx_seq_one_letter_code
_entity_poly.pdbx_strand_id
1 'polypeptide(L)'
;MYSKICQDSINCKNENCQLDHSRIYLGLCIRFLIMEQEWEQNNSEDDYFPNKICDKKECKLKHFDQSKFRFVSQISVNGIFPHNLCGTYDCPSHEFPSDKNSLNYCKFIHKPWAKNICLTDIINSCKKKDKDCKFIHKEWKDLKPIAKECSYIKSICPDSLCDKQNCQCSHHYLWMSNLNLCIPYLKGSCPKKNCLKNHVEWEYVNPKIYIENCIYPCTKIDDQQLSYDQQIQLQCEKAQFLKLKSTISESNIIDVVFIMDLTGSMKPWKEEMEKAIYEILQQFDQTNKGYQMRFGFVGYRDECDKNDKITYINLTHDIEKFIKQISKFEAKGGGDLAEDIVAGFEKALELNFSQHEESLLCTFLIADAPCHGRQYHDLKSDDKIDKVEENHLENALMRYKKIKECNFLCNIKINNSTDKMFSKMQAVYPLLTITTKKEPKEICEQVLFTLRQSLTKSNIIKSNLQKQVGIKADFKKFKIDENIKNSQQNKVDYWKNLLKSNYLRQGGTNLQIQKQIIESLQSEDQNCQTFVFKAFDAINNMYVVLKIPKFIVDLHKQGMLDNQSIEKAEQQAESRFYSSIYACQMAHFFNITTSTVEEIPPLFYVLPICYTLKTPFYGMTKVYGETFINIQHQFKKYTTNHHHSDPKYYYYSIFSHFSFIESGNTFVITDLQGCVNILSDPSIQTKKGEIPELDQDETNHFEKGIEIFLQTQHKECSYYCQLLQLSRDQFQIKNIQNVDLTKWQINDKTHQYGICAKCNQLIQFDLDAQKAENHLSYIMNCQQCKTESADDNIINSQCKCCKETFQSFQNLQLRCQSELGICSDCKNICSDLNKSSCCYCQTKCKKILKQLHIQDQIIYICKKGCKYLELLSCKNCQKQYQQDIVLNKEDYDQGVYKCAAC
;
A
#
# COMPACT_ATOMS: atom_id res chain seq x y z
N MET A 1 -2.00 -45.14 24.91
CA MET A 1 -2.35 -44.18 23.82
C MET A 1 -3.73 -43.54 24.05
N TYR A 2 -4.72 -44.30 24.54
CA TYR A 2 -6.10 -43.82 24.70
C TYR A 2 -6.37 -42.92 25.92
N SER A 3 -5.46 -42.88 26.91
CA SER A 3 -5.60 -42.06 28.12
C SER A 3 -5.62 -40.53 27.89
N LYS A 4 -5.28 -40.07 26.68
CA LYS A 4 -5.30 -38.65 26.28
C LYS A 4 -6.55 -38.27 25.46
N ILE A 5 -7.49 -39.19 25.23
CA ILE A 5 -8.62 -38.96 24.32
C ILE A 5 -9.86 -38.52 25.11
N CYS A 6 -10.53 -37.44 24.67
CA CYS A 6 -11.71 -36.88 25.36
C CYS A 6 -12.85 -37.90 25.46
N GLN A 7 -13.32 -38.18 26.67
CA GLN A 7 -14.45 -39.10 26.89
C GLN A 7 -15.81 -38.54 26.46
N ASP A 8 -15.92 -37.21 26.31
CA ASP A 8 -17.18 -36.54 25.92
C ASP A 8 -17.34 -36.36 24.41
N SER A 9 -16.36 -36.77 23.60
CA SER A 9 -16.37 -36.71 22.12
C SER A 9 -16.98 -35.39 21.60
N ILE A 10 -18.08 -35.46 20.82
CA ILE A 10 -18.74 -34.31 20.16
C ILE A 10 -19.21 -33.23 21.15
N ASN A 11 -19.44 -33.57 22.41
CA ASN A 11 -19.95 -32.63 23.42
C ASN A 11 -18.82 -32.02 24.28
N CYS A 12 -17.56 -32.33 23.98
CA CYS A 12 -16.39 -31.82 24.67
C CYS A 12 -16.23 -30.31 24.36
N LYS A 13 -16.52 -29.44 25.34
CA LYS A 13 -16.44 -27.97 25.22
C LYS A 13 -15.00 -27.42 25.31
N ASN A 14 -14.02 -28.28 25.56
CA ASN A 14 -12.61 -27.90 25.63
C ASN A 14 -12.00 -27.90 24.22
N GLU A 15 -11.71 -26.72 23.68
CA GLU A 15 -11.17 -26.51 22.33
C GLU A 15 -9.84 -27.24 22.10
N ASN A 16 -8.96 -27.29 23.11
CA ASN A 16 -7.70 -28.03 23.03
C ASN A 16 -7.93 -29.56 22.96
N CYS A 17 -9.01 -30.03 23.56
CA CYS A 17 -9.40 -31.44 23.56
C CYS A 17 -10.02 -31.87 22.22
N GLN A 18 -10.68 -30.93 21.51
CA GLN A 18 -11.20 -31.18 20.16
C GLN A 18 -10.11 -31.49 19.13
N LEU A 19 -8.88 -30.99 19.35
CA LEU A 19 -7.72 -31.28 18.50
C LEU A 19 -7.24 -32.74 18.59
N ASP A 20 -7.59 -33.44 19.68
CA ASP A 20 -7.26 -34.86 19.91
C ASP A 20 -8.41 -35.82 19.52
N HIS A 21 -9.52 -35.30 18.98
CA HIS A 21 -10.61 -36.08 18.38
C HIS A 21 -10.23 -36.58 16.97
N SER A 22 -9.34 -37.55 16.86
CA SER A 22 -9.21 -38.26 15.58
C SER A 22 -10.54 -38.96 15.24
N ARG A 23 -11.01 -38.79 13.99
CA ARG A 23 -12.32 -39.29 13.51
C ARG A 23 -12.54 -40.77 13.82
N ILE A 24 -11.46 -41.55 13.92
CA ILE A 24 -11.47 -42.97 14.27
C ILE A 24 -12.08 -43.29 15.64
N TYR A 25 -12.11 -42.35 16.58
CA TYR A 25 -12.68 -42.58 17.92
C TYR A 25 -14.10 -42.02 18.10
N LEU A 26 -14.66 -41.36 17.07
CA LEU A 26 -16.00 -40.78 17.15
C LEU A 26 -17.08 -41.87 17.27
N GLY A 27 -18.09 -41.68 18.12
CA GLY A 27 -19.13 -42.69 18.34
C GLY A 27 -18.71 -43.88 19.21
N LEU A 28 -17.47 -43.92 19.70
CA LEU A 28 -16.96 -44.94 20.62
C LEU A 28 -17.00 -44.49 22.08
N CYS A 29 -17.28 -45.41 22.99
CA CYS A 29 -17.05 -45.18 24.41
C CYS A 29 -15.56 -45.37 24.71
N ILE A 30 -14.81 -44.27 24.65
CA ILE A 30 -13.39 -44.26 24.97
C ILE A 30 -13.13 -44.76 26.40
N ARG A 31 -14.04 -44.46 27.34
CA ARG A 31 -13.93 -44.97 28.71
C ARG A 31 -13.97 -46.50 28.78
N PHE A 32 -14.81 -47.15 27.96
CA PHE A 32 -14.88 -48.61 27.88
C PHE A 32 -13.56 -49.20 27.35
N LEU A 33 -13.01 -48.62 26.27
CA LEU A 33 -11.72 -49.05 25.70
C LEU A 33 -10.54 -48.86 26.67
N ILE A 34 -10.53 -47.75 27.42
CA ILE A 34 -9.51 -47.51 28.46
C ILE A 34 -9.63 -48.54 29.58
N MET A 35 -10.84 -48.82 30.06
CA MET A 35 -11.08 -49.80 31.14
C MET A 35 -10.67 -51.22 30.74
N GLU A 36 -10.91 -51.62 29.49
CA GLU A 36 -10.46 -52.90 28.96
C GLU A 36 -8.93 -52.96 28.87
N GLN A 37 -8.28 -51.91 28.34
CA GLN A 37 -6.82 -51.83 28.27
C GLN A 37 -6.16 -51.85 29.66
N GLU A 38 -6.71 -51.11 30.62
CA GLU A 38 -6.26 -51.12 32.02
C GLU A 38 -6.46 -52.50 32.65
N TRP A 39 -7.51 -53.24 32.28
CA TRP A 39 -7.75 -54.58 32.77
C TRP A 39 -6.79 -55.61 32.17
N GLU A 40 -6.52 -55.58 30.85
CA GLU A 40 -5.51 -56.44 30.17
C GLU A 40 -4.10 -56.25 30.76
N GLN A 41 -3.78 -55.03 31.23
CA GLN A 41 -2.47 -54.74 31.83
C GLN A 41 -2.34 -55.26 33.27
N ASN A 42 -3.45 -55.48 33.97
CA ASN A 42 -3.47 -55.77 35.41
C ASN A 42 -3.98 -57.18 35.76
N ASN A 43 -4.45 -57.96 34.80
CA ASN A 43 -4.99 -59.32 35.02
C ASN A 43 -4.36 -60.29 34.01
N SER A 44 -4.32 -61.59 34.36
CA SER A 44 -3.72 -62.62 33.50
C SER A 44 -4.64 -62.99 32.32
N GLU A 45 -4.07 -63.53 31.23
CA GLU A 45 -4.84 -63.91 30.02
C GLU A 45 -6.00 -64.90 30.30
N ASP A 46 -5.96 -65.61 31.42
CA ASP A 46 -6.97 -66.60 31.81
C ASP A 46 -8.21 -66.01 32.51
N ASP A 47 -8.16 -64.75 32.95
CA ASP A 47 -9.31 -64.10 33.57
C ASP A 47 -10.26 -63.57 32.48
N TYR A 48 -11.55 -63.90 32.51
CA TYR A 48 -12.51 -63.35 31.53
C TYR A 48 -12.93 -61.94 31.94
N PHE A 49 -12.69 -60.91 31.11
CA PHE A 49 -13.23 -59.55 31.35
C PHE A 49 -14.77 -59.58 31.32
N PRO A 50 -15.46 -59.56 32.47
CA PRO A 50 -16.89 -59.75 32.48
C PRO A 50 -17.54 -58.40 32.21
N ASN A 51 -18.07 -58.19 30.99
CA ASN A 51 -18.97 -57.10 30.56
C ASN A 51 -19.17 -55.97 31.59
N LYS A 52 -18.12 -55.23 31.97
CA LYS A 52 -18.29 -54.05 32.82
C LYS A 52 -18.87 -52.97 31.93
N ILE A 53 -20.19 -52.89 31.96
CA ILE A 53 -20.97 -51.86 31.28
C ILE A 53 -20.42 -50.52 31.76
N CYS A 54 -20.06 -49.63 30.83
CA CYS A 54 -19.75 -48.25 31.14
C CYS A 54 -20.72 -47.73 32.22
N ASP A 55 -20.21 -47.26 33.36
CA ASP A 55 -21.00 -46.93 34.56
C ASP A 55 -22.08 -45.85 34.31
N LYS A 56 -22.05 -45.19 33.14
CA LYS A 56 -23.14 -44.37 32.63
C LYS A 56 -24.25 -45.27 32.08
N LYS A 57 -25.29 -45.50 32.90
CA LYS A 57 -26.54 -46.25 32.54
C LYS A 57 -27.19 -45.84 31.21
N GLU A 58 -26.85 -44.68 30.66
CA GLU A 58 -27.37 -44.13 29.40
C GLU A 58 -26.30 -43.95 28.30
N CYS A 59 -25.19 -44.71 28.32
CA CYS A 59 -24.15 -44.58 27.31
C CYS A 59 -24.67 -44.94 25.89
N LYS A 60 -24.94 -43.92 25.07
CA LYS A 60 -25.38 -44.05 23.67
C LYS A 60 -24.23 -44.32 22.67
N LEU A 61 -23.00 -44.54 23.14
CA LEU A 61 -21.80 -44.78 22.31
C LEU A 61 -21.52 -46.28 22.15
N LYS A 62 -20.75 -46.66 21.14
CA LYS A 62 -20.41 -48.07 20.88
C LYS A 62 -19.33 -48.58 21.83
N HIS A 63 -19.53 -49.78 22.37
CA HIS A 63 -18.54 -50.53 23.15
C HIS A 63 -17.94 -51.59 22.23
N PHE A 64 -16.61 -51.60 22.09
CA PHE A 64 -15.87 -52.61 21.33
C PHE A 64 -14.85 -53.23 22.25
N ASP A 65 -14.60 -54.53 22.05
CA ASP A 65 -13.36 -55.12 22.54
C ASP A 65 -12.17 -54.67 21.68
N GLN A 66 -10.98 -54.66 22.26
CA GLN A 66 -9.76 -54.15 21.64
C GLN A 66 -9.43 -54.89 20.33
N SER A 67 -9.71 -56.19 20.25
CA SER A 67 -9.45 -57.02 19.07
C SER A 67 -10.35 -56.63 17.88
N LYS A 68 -11.66 -56.44 18.14
CA LYS A 68 -12.64 -56.01 17.14
C LYS A 68 -12.40 -54.57 16.74
N PHE A 69 -12.04 -53.69 17.67
CA PHE A 69 -11.71 -52.30 17.36
C PHE A 69 -10.56 -52.20 16.36
N ARG A 70 -9.47 -52.97 16.55
CA ARG A 70 -8.35 -53.01 15.57
C ARG A 70 -8.81 -53.44 14.18
N PHE A 71 -9.72 -54.40 14.10
CA PHE A 71 -10.28 -54.84 12.82
C PHE A 71 -11.16 -53.76 12.16
N VAL A 72 -12.13 -53.19 12.88
CA VAL A 72 -13.03 -52.16 12.29
C VAL A 72 -12.36 -50.81 12.04
N SER A 73 -11.27 -50.50 12.75
CA SER A 73 -10.47 -49.28 12.56
C SER A 73 -9.50 -49.35 11.36
N GLN A 74 -9.36 -50.50 10.71
CA GLN A 74 -8.60 -50.61 9.45
C GLN A 74 -9.46 -50.34 8.22
N ILE A 75 -10.79 -50.29 8.40
CA ILE A 75 -11.73 -50.24 7.30
C ILE A 75 -12.49 -48.92 7.37
N SER A 76 -12.13 -47.97 6.51
CA SER A 76 -12.79 -46.67 6.42
C SER A 76 -13.15 -46.34 4.97
N VAL A 77 -14.13 -45.46 4.80
CA VAL A 77 -14.44 -44.81 3.52
C VAL A 77 -14.33 -43.32 3.75
N ASN A 78 -13.44 -42.65 3.01
CA ASN A 78 -13.24 -41.19 3.14
C ASN A 78 -12.89 -40.75 4.58
N GLY A 79 -12.09 -41.56 5.28
CA GLY A 79 -11.73 -41.33 6.69
C GLY A 79 -12.88 -41.44 7.69
N ILE A 80 -14.02 -42.03 7.28
CA ILE A 80 -15.18 -42.34 8.12
C ILE A 80 -15.21 -43.85 8.36
N PHE A 81 -15.31 -44.23 9.64
CA PHE A 81 -15.37 -45.61 10.08
C PHE A 81 -16.83 -46.04 10.33
N PRO A 82 -17.13 -47.35 10.21
CA PRO A 82 -18.49 -47.88 10.40
C PRO A 82 -19.17 -47.43 11.69
N HIS A 83 -18.41 -47.46 12.78
CA HIS A 83 -18.88 -47.12 14.12
C HIS A 83 -19.10 -45.63 14.34
N ASN A 84 -18.68 -44.78 13.41
CA ASN A 84 -18.98 -43.36 13.47
C ASN A 84 -20.41 -43.05 13.03
N LEU A 85 -21.12 -43.93 12.33
CA LEU A 85 -22.40 -43.63 11.67
C LEU A 85 -23.60 -43.76 12.62
N CYS A 86 -24.67 -42.97 12.42
CA CYS A 86 -25.90 -43.04 13.23
C CYS A 86 -26.76 -44.20 12.70
N GLY A 87 -27.13 -45.13 13.59
CA GLY A 87 -27.92 -46.32 13.24
C GLY A 87 -29.42 -46.17 13.47
N THR A 88 -29.88 -44.96 13.82
CA THR A 88 -31.28 -44.69 14.19
C THR A 88 -32.04 -44.17 12.98
N TYR A 89 -33.04 -44.95 12.55
CA TYR A 89 -33.87 -44.67 11.37
C TYR A 89 -34.58 -43.30 11.45
N ASP A 90 -35.23 -43.01 12.57
CA ASP A 90 -35.97 -41.77 12.82
C ASP A 90 -35.13 -40.74 13.60
N CYS A 91 -33.82 -40.68 13.36
CA CYS A 91 -33.02 -39.68 14.05
C CYS A 91 -33.44 -38.26 13.60
N PRO A 92 -33.92 -37.38 14.51
CA PRO A 92 -34.36 -36.03 14.14
C PRO A 92 -33.23 -35.20 13.50
N SER A 93 -31.98 -35.57 13.78
CA SER A 93 -30.77 -34.93 13.23
C SER A 93 -30.50 -35.26 11.76
N HIS A 94 -31.30 -36.12 11.11
CA HIS A 94 -31.25 -36.34 9.66
C HIS A 94 -31.89 -35.20 8.86
N GLU A 95 -32.72 -34.37 9.49
CA GLU A 95 -33.33 -33.17 8.90
C GLU A 95 -32.69 -31.92 9.52
N PHE A 96 -32.47 -30.86 8.72
CA PHE A 96 -31.76 -29.65 9.14
C PHE A 96 -32.33 -29.09 10.47
N PRO A 97 -31.50 -28.82 11.50
CA PRO A 97 -32.02 -28.56 12.84
C PRO A 97 -32.50 -27.10 12.99
N SER A 98 -33.75 -26.92 13.39
CA SER A 98 -34.35 -25.62 13.71
C SER A 98 -34.24 -25.22 15.18
N ASP A 99 -33.65 -26.04 16.08
CA ASP A 99 -33.57 -25.65 17.50
C ASP A 99 -32.33 -26.21 18.25
N LYS A 100 -31.42 -25.31 18.67
CA LYS A 100 -30.07 -25.63 19.18
C LYS A 100 -30.01 -26.11 20.65
N ASN A 101 -31.12 -26.15 21.40
CA ASN A 101 -31.11 -26.36 22.85
C ASN A 101 -31.72 -27.68 23.38
N SER A 102 -31.99 -28.68 22.54
CA SER A 102 -32.46 -29.99 23.05
C SER A 102 -31.29 -30.91 23.47
N LEU A 103 -31.39 -31.54 24.63
CA LEU A 103 -30.44 -32.54 25.18
C LEU A 103 -30.38 -33.87 24.38
N ASN A 104 -30.87 -33.90 23.13
CA ASN A 104 -31.14 -35.12 22.34
C ASN A 104 -30.37 -35.19 20.99
N TYR A 105 -29.17 -34.61 20.90
CA TYR A 105 -28.34 -34.73 19.69
C TYR A 105 -27.74 -36.15 19.51
N CYS A 106 -27.92 -36.78 18.32
CA CYS A 106 -27.27 -38.05 18.01
C CYS A 106 -25.74 -37.85 17.94
N LYS A 107 -24.97 -38.65 18.70
CA LYS A 107 -23.51 -38.57 18.81
C LYS A 107 -22.76 -39.22 17.62
N PHE A 108 -23.46 -39.50 16.53
CA PHE A 108 -22.94 -40.20 15.37
C PHE A 108 -23.11 -39.36 14.09
N ILE A 109 -22.36 -39.69 13.05
CA ILE A 109 -22.38 -39.04 11.73
C ILE A 109 -23.58 -39.56 10.93
N HIS A 110 -24.31 -38.64 10.32
CA HIS A 110 -25.45 -38.94 9.46
C HIS A 110 -24.99 -38.78 8.01
N LYS A 111 -24.92 -39.89 7.26
CA LYS A 111 -24.60 -39.86 5.82
C LYS A 111 -25.77 -40.41 5.01
N PRO A 112 -26.19 -39.73 3.92
CA PRO A 112 -27.32 -40.18 3.10
C PRO A 112 -27.20 -41.62 2.58
N TRP A 113 -26.00 -42.04 2.15
CA TRP A 113 -25.74 -43.41 1.66
C TRP A 113 -25.75 -44.47 2.77
N ALA A 114 -25.60 -44.07 4.04
CA ALA A 114 -25.65 -44.96 5.19
C ALA A 114 -27.07 -45.09 5.77
N LYS A 115 -28.03 -44.34 5.23
CA LYS A 115 -29.44 -44.39 5.66
C LYS A 115 -29.96 -45.81 5.49
N ASN A 116 -30.63 -46.33 6.52
CA ASN A 116 -31.23 -47.68 6.58
C ASN A 116 -30.25 -48.86 6.59
N ILE A 117 -28.95 -48.63 6.79
CA ILE A 117 -27.96 -49.71 6.89
C ILE A 117 -27.82 -50.21 8.34
N CYS A 118 -27.71 -51.51 8.53
CA CYS A 118 -27.49 -52.12 9.85
C CYS A 118 -26.03 -51.95 10.28
N LEU A 119 -25.77 -50.90 11.05
CA LEU A 119 -24.42 -50.62 11.57
C LEU A 119 -23.92 -51.70 12.52
N THR A 120 -24.83 -52.35 13.26
CA THR A 120 -24.54 -53.49 14.13
C THR A 120 -24.08 -54.71 13.33
N ASP A 121 -24.59 -54.92 12.12
CA ASP A 121 -24.20 -56.03 11.25
C ASP A 121 -22.84 -55.77 10.57
N ILE A 122 -22.58 -54.54 10.14
CA ILE A 122 -21.28 -54.15 9.54
C ILE A 122 -20.11 -54.49 10.45
N ILE A 123 -20.29 -54.33 11.76
CA ILE A 123 -19.26 -54.62 12.78
C ILE A 123 -19.43 -56.02 13.39
N ASN A 124 -20.16 -56.93 12.72
CA ASN A 124 -20.39 -58.32 13.10
C ASN A 124 -21.01 -58.52 14.50
N SER A 125 -21.91 -57.63 14.92
CA SER A 125 -22.53 -57.64 16.26
C SER A 125 -24.06 -57.71 16.26
N CYS A 126 -24.71 -57.87 15.09
CA CYS A 126 -26.16 -57.95 15.00
C CYS A 126 -26.69 -59.35 15.42
N LYS A 127 -27.30 -59.44 16.60
CA LYS A 127 -27.92 -60.69 17.11
C LYS A 127 -29.25 -61.07 16.44
N LYS A 128 -29.77 -60.22 15.55
CA LYS A 128 -31.07 -60.41 14.86
C LYS A 128 -30.94 -60.68 13.36
N LYS A 129 -29.74 -61.08 12.89
CA LYS A 129 -29.43 -61.33 11.48
C LYS A 129 -30.42 -62.28 10.80
N ASP A 130 -30.95 -63.23 11.56
CA ASP A 130 -31.89 -64.25 11.08
C ASP A 130 -33.33 -64.09 11.66
N LYS A 131 -33.65 -62.96 12.32
CA LYS A 131 -34.93 -62.74 13.04
C LYS A 131 -35.49 -61.30 12.88
N ASP A 132 -35.69 -60.85 11.64
CA ASP A 132 -36.31 -59.57 11.27
C ASP A 132 -35.56 -58.31 11.75
N CYS A 133 -34.31 -58.13 11.32
CA CYS A 133 -33.67 -56.82 11.43
C CYS A 133 -34.36 -55.80 10.50
N LYS A 134 -34.79 -54.66 11.05
CA LYS A 134 -35.45 -53.57 10.30
C LYS A 134 -34.49 -52.80 9.37
N PHE A 135 -33.20 -53.11 9.39
CA PHE A 135 -32.15 -52.43 8.65
C PHE A 135 -31.51 -53.36 7.63
N ILE A 136 -31.02 -52.79 6.54
CA ILE A 136 -30.38 -53.54 5.45
C ILE A 136 -29.00 -54.01 5.91
N HIS A 137 -28.78 -55.33 5.87
CA HIS A 137 -27.50 -55.97 6.19
C HIS A 137 -26.59 -55.94 4.95
N LYS A 138 -25.46 -55.24 5.06
CA LYS A 138 -24.43 -55.16 4.01
C LYS A 138 -23.06 -55.22 4.65
N GLU A 139 -22.12 -55.89 4.01
CA GLU A 139 -20.72 -55.80 4.43
C GLU A 139 -20.17 -54.42 4.11
N TRP A 140 -19.19 -53.96 4.88
CA TRP A 140 -18.60 -52.63 4.65
C TRP A 140 -17.99 -52.47 3.25
N LYS A 141 -17.43 -53.56 2.71
CA LYS A 141 -16.88 -53.60 1.35
C LYS A 141 -17.93 -53.25 0.28
N ASP A 142 -19.21 -53.59 0.53
CA ASP A 142 -20.32 -53.39 -0.40
C ASP A 142 -20.92 -51.98 -0.31
N LEU A 143 -20.61 -51.24 0.75
CA LEU A 143 -21.03 -49.84 0.92
C LEU A 143 -20.08 -48.86 0.24
N LYS A 144 -18.82 -49.26 0.07
CA LYS A 144 -17.79 -48.44 -0.58
C LYS A 144 -18.15 -48.02 -2.02
N PRO A 145 -18.72 -48.88 -2.88
CA PRO A 145 -19.21 -48.47 -4.20
C PRO A 145 -20.41 -47.51 -4.15
N ILE A 146 -21.37 -47.74 -3.25
CA ILE A 146 -22.58 -46.90 -3.11
C ILE A 146 -22.19 -45.49 -2.68
N ALA A 147 -21.31 -45.41 -1.69
CA ALA A 147 -20.82 -44.14 -1.21
C ALA A 147 -20.01 -43.42 -2.32
N LYS A 148 -19.32 -44.18 -3.20
CA LYS A 148 -18.57 -43.64 -4.35
C LYS A 148 -19.50 -43.11 -5.44
N GLU A 149 -20.63 -43.76 -5.69
CA GLU A 149 -21.65 -43.30 -6.63
C GLU A 149 -22.26 -41.96 -6.22
N CYS A 150 -22.35 -41.71 -4.91
CA CYS A 150 -22.75 -40.42 -4.34
C CYS A 150 -21.65 -39.33 -4.41
N SER A 151 -20.45 -39.65 -4.89
CA SER A 151 -19.32 -38.70 -4.99
C SER A 151 -19.11 -38.14 -6.41
N TYR A 152 -18.47 -36.97 -6.51
CA TYR A 152 -18.12 -36.36 -7.81
C TYR A 152 -16.86 -36.97 -8.48
N ILE A 153 -16.14 -37.88 -7.82
CA ILE A 153 -14.88 -38.50 -8.31
C ILE A 153 -15.03 -39.98 -8.70
N LYS A 154 -16.06 -40.30 -9.48
CA LYS A 154 -16.41 -41.69 -9.86
C LYS A 154 -15.27 -42.50 -10.52
N SER A 155 -14.28 -41.85 -11.13
CA SER A 155 -13.18 -42.50 -11.85
C SER A 155 -11.94 -42.80 -10.99
N ILE A 156 -11.85 -42.30 -9.75
CA ILE A 156 -10.63 -42.38 -8.93
C ILE A 156 -10.87 -43.25 -7.69
N CYS A 157 -9.92 -44.13 -7.36
CA CYS A 157 -9.93 -44.89 -6.11
C CYS A 157 -9.10 -44.14 -5.04
N PRO A 158 -9.66 -43.80 -3.87
CA PRO A 158 -8.93 -43.08 -2.82
C PRO A 158 -7.70 -43.82 -2.29
N ASP A 159 -7.75 -45.15 -2.21
CA ASP A 159 -6.64 -45.95 -1.66
C ASP A 159 -5.42 -45.97 -2.59
N SER A 160 -5.67 -45.84 -3.90
CA SER A 160 -4.61 -45.84 -4.91
C SER A 160 -3.87 -44.49 -5.00
N LEU A 161 -4.39 -43.41 -4.40
CA LEU A 161 -3.81 -42.07 -4.48
C LEU A 161 -2.36 -42.04 -3.97
N CYS A 162 -1.46 -41.39 -4.71
CA CYS A 162 -0.07 -41.21 -4.30
C CYS A 162 0.11 -39.93 -3.49
N ASP A 163 0.73 -40.02 -2.33
CA ASP A 163 1.02 -38.89 -1.42
C ASP A 163 2.48 -38.42 -1.44
N LYS A 164 3.35 -39.08 -2.22
CA LYS A 164 4.77 -38.74 -2.36
C LYS A 164 4.94 -37.42 -3.12
N GLN A 165 5.75 -36.52 -2.57
CA GLN A 165 6.13 -35.26 -3.23
C GLN A 165 6.94 -35.55 -4.51
N ASN A 166 6.69 -34.78 -5.58
CA ASN A 166 7.38 -34.86 -6.88
C ASN A 166 7.30 -36.24 -7.59
N CYS A 167 6.26 -37.02 -7.30
CA CYS A 167 6.03 -38.32 -7.93
C CYS A 167 5.29 -38.16 -9.28
N GLN A 168 5.73 -38.89 -10.31
CA GLN A 168 5.12 -38.87 -11.65
C GLN A 168 4.26 -40.10 -11.95
N CYS A 169 3.87 -40.88 -10.93
CA CYS A 169 3.02 -42.06 -11.17
C CYS A 169 1.61 -41.66 -11.61
N SER A 170 0.91 -42.56 -12.30
CA SER A 170 -0.48 -42.37 -12.78
C SER A 170 -1.50 -42.12 -11.66
N HIS A 171 -1.12 -42.32 -10.39
CA HIS A 171 -1.96 -42.07 -9.22
C HIS A 171 -1.62 -40.77 -8.48
N HIS A 172 -0.68 -39.96 -9.00
CA HIS A 172 -0.34 -38.63 -8.49
C HIS A 172 -1.00 -37.55 -9.36
N TYR A 173 -2.20 -37.13 -8.97
CA TYR A 173 -2.97 -36.16 -9.74
C TYR A 173 -2.55 -34.72 -9.45
N LEU A 174 -1.97 -34.01 -10.43
CA LEU A 174 -1.46 -32.64 -10.28
C LEU A 174 -2.50 -31.65 -9.71
N TRP A 175 -3.78 -31.78 -10.08
CA TRP A 175 -4.82 -30.90 -9.58
C TRP A 175 -5.01 -31.02 -8.06
N MET A 176 -4.77 -32.19 -7.45
CA MET A 176 -4.88 -32.38 -6.00
C MET A 176 -3.74 -31.67 -5.26
N SER A 177 -2.53 -31.68 -5.85
CA SER A 177 -1.36 -30.97 -5.33
C SER A 177 -1.54 -29.45 -5.40
N ASN A 178 -2.12 -28.94 -6.50
CA ASN A 178 -2.41 -27.51 -6.68
C ASN A 178 -3.48 -26.98 -5.70
N LEU A 179 -4.41 -27.84 -5.27
CA LEU A 179 -5.42 -27.53 -4.26
C LEU A 179 -4.93 -27.71 -2.82
N ASN A 180 -3.67 -28.10 -2.64
CA ASN A 180 -3.07 -28.41 -1.34
C ASN A 180 -3.90 -29.45 -0.54
N LEU A 181 -4.52 -30.43 -1.19
CA LEU A 181 -5.38 -31.42 -0.51
C LEU A 181 -4.56 -32.45 0.29
N CYS A 182 -5.07 -32.84 1.45
CA CYS A 182 -4.45 -33.83 2.31
C CYS A 182 -4.83 -35.26 1.90
N ILE A 183 -3.96 -35.92 1.14
CA ILE A 183 -4.14 -37.31 0.72
C ILE A 183 -4.22 -38.28 1.91
N PRO A 184 -3.37 -38.17 2.96
CA PRO A 184 -3.51 -39.01 4.16
C PRO A 184 -4.86 -38.86 4.87
N TYR A 185 -5.52 -37.71 4.79
CA TYR A 185 -6.84 -37.49 5.39
C TYR A 185 -7.94 -38.18 4.61
N LEU A 186 -7.89 -38.11 3.27
CA LEU A 186 -8.80 -38.87 2.40
C LEU A 186 -8.69 -40.38 2.62
N LYS A 187 -7.50 -40.85 3.01
CA LYS A 187 -7.22 -42.24 3.40
C LYS A 187 -7.51 -42.57 4.86
N GLY A 188 -7.93 -41.60 5.67
CA GLY A 188 -8.25 -41.80 7.09
C GLY A 188 -7.04 -41.99 8.02
N SER A 189 -5.82 -41.74 7.54
CA SER A 189 -4.57 -41.95 8.30
C SER A 189 -3.89 -40.64 8.75
N CYS A 190 -4.46 -39.48 8.45
CA CYS A 190 -3.87 -38.20 8.85
C CYS A 190 -3.97 -37.95 10.36
N PRO A 191 -2.84 -37.67 11.05
CA PRO A 191 -2.82 -37.47 12.50
C PRO A 191 -3.39 -36.10 12.96
N LYS A 192 -3.89 -35.27 12.03
CA LYS A 192 -4.53 -33.94 12.18
C LYS A 192 -3.80 -32.84 12.94
N LYS A 193 -2.94 -33.12 13.93
CA LYS A 193 -2.41 -32.13 14.87
C LYS A 193 -1.54 -31.03 14.24
N ASN A 194 -0.93 -31.27 13.08
CA ASN A 194 -0.04 -30.33 12.35
C ASN A 194 -0.25 -30.33 10.81
N CYS A 195 -1.42 -30.72 10.31
CA CYS A 195 -1.59 -30.86 8.86
C CYS A 195 -1.96 -29.51 8.20
N LEU A 196 -1.03 -28.93 7.45
CA LEU A 196 -1.21 -27.67 6.70
C LEU A 196 -1.94 -27.85 5.35
N LYS A 197 -2.45 -29.06 5.07
CA LYS A 197 -3.14 -29.42 3.83
C LYS A 197 -4.65 -29.41 4.02
N ASN A 198 -5.40 -29.03 2.99
CA ASN A 198 -6.85 -28.94 2.97
C ASN A 198 -7.52 -30.32 3.17
N HIS A 199 -8.37 -30.41 4.20
CA HIS A 199 -9.12 -31.62 4.58
C HIS A 199 -10.53 -31.60 3.98
N VAL A 200 -10.69 -32.15 2.78
CA VAL A 200 -11.97 -32.18 2.05
C VAL A 200 -12.47 -33.62 1.93
N GLU A 201 -13.78 -33.83 2.06
CA GLU A 201 -14.44 -35.13 1.88
C GLU A 201 -14.69 -35.43 0.40
N TRP A 202 -14.57 -36.69 -0.03
CA TRP A 202 -14.74 -37.08 -1.44
C TRP A 202 -16.05 -36.64 -2.10
N GLU A 203 -17.15 -36.50 -1.33
CA GLU A 203 -18.46 -36.08 -1.83
C GLU A 203 -18.43 -34.61 -2.27
N TYR A 204 -17.42 -33.86 -1.85
CA TYR A 204 -17.23 -32.44 -2.15
C TYR A 204 -15.98 -32.16 -2.98
N VAL A 205 -15.17 -33.18 -3.28
CA VAL A 205 -14.04 -33.05 -4.21
C VAL A 205 -14.58 -33.12 -5.64
N ASN A 206 -14.61 -31.99 -6.35
CA ASN A 206 -15.06 -31.94 -7.75
C ASN A 206 -13.88 -31.61 -8.69
N PRO A 207 -13.31 -32.59 -9.42
CA PRO A 207 -12.19 -32.34 -10.31
C PRO A 207 -12.58 -31.44 -11.48
N LYS A 208 -13.84 -31.41 -11.94
CA LYS A 208 -14.24 -30.55 -13.06
C LYS A 208 -14.18 -29.08 -12.67
N ILE A 209 -14.72 -28.71 -11.51
CA ILE A 209 -14.66 -27.33 -10.98
C ILE A 209 -13.22 -26.83 -10.82
N TYR A 210 -12.28 -27.73 -10.49
CA TYR A 210 -10.89 -27.36 -10.23
C TYR A 210 -9.91 -27.63 -11.39
N ILE A 211 -10.29 -28.42 -12.40
CA ILE A 211 -9.60 -28.53 -13.70
C ILE A 211 -10.05 -27.40 -14.63
N GLU A 212 -11.30 -26.94 -14.51
CA GLU A 212 -11.82 -25.73 -15.19
C GLU A 212 -11.13 -24.44 -14.73
N ASN A 213 -10.31 -24.49 -13.67
CA ASN A 213 -9.36 -23.43 -13.31
C ASN A 213 -8.15 -23.29 -14.27
N CYS A 214 -8.10 -24.07 -15.36
CA CYS A 214 -7.15 -23.88 -16.45
C CYS A 214 -7.83 -23.25 -17.67
N ILE A 215 -7.73 -21.91 -17.75
CA ILE A 215 -8.15 -20.98 -18.82
C ILE A 215 -9.59 -20.47 -18.69
N TYR A 216 -9.74 -19.33 -18.03
CA TYR A 216 -10.99 -18.55 -17.94
C TYR A 216 -11.11 -17.47 -19.02
N PRO A 217 -12.35 -17.04 -19.39
CA PRO A 217 -12.59 -15.75 -20.00
C PRO A 217 -12.06 -14.65 -19.09
N CYS A 218 -11.67 -13.55 -19.69
CA CYS A 218 -10.88 -12.53 -19.02
C CYS A 218 -11.80 -11.53 -18.27
N THR A 219 -12.07 -11.76 -16.98
CA THR A 219 -12.96 -10.91 -16.14
C THR A 219 -12.35 -10.55 -14.77
N LYS A 220 -12.74 -9.37 -14.25
CA LYS A 220 -12.57 -8.91 -12.86
C LYS A 220 -13.80 -9.34 -12.05
N ILE A 221 -13.65 -9.75 -10.80
CA ILE A 221 -14.77 -10.00 -9.88
C ILE A 221 -14.45 -9.47 -8.48
N ASP A 222 -15.45 -8.79 -7.90
CA ASP A 222 -15.57 -8.30 -6.51
C ASP A 222 -16.25 -9.33 -5.58
N ASP A 223 -16.00 -9.16 -4.28
CA ASP A 223 -16.57 -9.75 -3.04
C ASP A 223 -18.06 -10.18 -3.07
N GLN A 224 -18.65 -11.04 -2.22
CA GLN A 224 -18.34 -11.92 -1.06
C GLN A 224 -19.68 -12.63 -0.71
N GLN A 225 -19.68 -13.68 0.12
CA GLN A 225 -20.79 -13.89 1.09
C GLN A 225 -20.28 -14.46 2.44
N LEU A 226 -20.58 -13.71 3.52
CA LEU A 226 -20.35 -14.04 4.93
C LEU A 226 -21.68 -14.49 5.60
N SER A 227 -21.55 -15.28 6.67
CA SER A 227 -22.66 -15.93 7.40
C SER A 227 -23.44 -15.01 8.35
N TYR A 228 -24.64 -15.44 8.78
CA TYR A 228 -25.61 -14.66 9.56
C TYR A 228 -25.11 -14.17 10.94
N ASP A 229 -24.26 -14.93 11.64
CA ASP A 229 -23.66 -14.48 12.91
C ASP A 229 -22.55 -13.45 12.68
N GLN A 230 -21.86 -13.51 11.53
CA GLN A 230 -20.93 -12.47 11.10
C GLN A 230 -21.66 -11.18 10.73
N GLN A 231 -22.93 -11.23 10.31
CA GLN A 231 -23.75 -10.04 10.03
C GLN A 231 -24.20 -9.31 11.31
N ILE A 232 -24.52 -10.04 12.38
CA ILE A 232 -24.93 -9.46 13.67
C ILE A 232 -23.72 -8.85 14.38
N GLN A 233 -22.56 -9.52 14.36
CA GLN A 233 -21.32 -8.95 14.87
C GLN A 233 -20.84 -7.76 14.03
N LEU A 234 -20.96 -7.83 12.69
CA LEU A 234 -20.74 -6.66 11.83
C LEU A 234 -21.67 -5.52 12.22
N GLN A 235 -22.96 -5.75 12.52
CA GLN A 235 -23.89 -4.67 12.86
C GLN A 235 -23.62 -4.04 14.23
N CYS A 236 -23.23 -4.83 15.23
CA CYS A 236 -22.80 -4.33 16.54
C CYS A 236 -21.48 -3.54 16.45
N GLU A 237 -20.52 -4.03 15.67
CA GLU A 237 -19.28 -3.33 15.33
C GLU A 237 -19.56 -2.10 14.49
N LYS A 238 -20.52 -2.14 13.55
CA LYS A 238 -20.98 -0.99 12.75
C LYS A 238 -21.66 0.06 13.63
N ALA A 239 -22.41 -0.31 14.66
CA ALA A 239 -23.05 0.61 15.60
C ALA A 239 -22.03 1.28 16.54
N GLN A 240 -21.06 0.52 17.07
CA GLN A 240 -19.95 1.07 17.85
C GLN A 240 -19.03 1.94 16.96
N PHE A 241 -18.76 1.49 15.74
CA PHE A 241 -18.07 2.24 14.70
C PHE A 241 -18.82 3.50 14.28
N LEU A 242 -20.16 3.50 14.19
CA LEU A 242 -20.98 4.69 13.87
C LEU A 242 -20.96 5.72 15.01
N LYS A 243 -20.94 5.24 16.26
CA LYS A 243 -20.84 6.06 17.49
C LYS A 243 -19.42 6.62 17.73
N LEU A 244 -18.38 5.93 17.24
CA LEU A 244 -17.00 6.41 17.19
C LEU A 244 -16.74 7.29 15.94
N LYS A 245 -17.34 6.95 14.79
CA LYS A 245 -17.32 7.72 13.52
C LYS A 245 -17.81 9.15 13.70
N SER A 246 -18.74 9.40 14.61
CA SER A 246 -19.32 10.73 14.85
C SER A 246 -18.42 11.64 15.68
N THR A 247 -17.37 11.09 16.30
CA THR A 247 -16.58 11.77 17.35
C THR A 247 -15.13 12.02 16.93
N ILE A 248 -14.70 11.50 15.78
CA ILE A 248 -13.30 11.47 15.31
C ILE A 248 -13.23 12.23 13.96
N SER A 249 -12.47 13.34 13.91
CA SER A 249 -12.44 14.34 12.81
C SER A 249 -11.85 13.83 11.49
N GLU A 250 -12.49 14.16 10.36
CA GLU A 250 -12.29 13.58 9.02
C GLU A 250 -10.99 13.94 8.26
N SER A 251 -9.89 14.29 8.93
CA SER A 251 -8.65 14.70 8.24
C SER A 251 -7.37 14.52 9.05
N ASN A 252 -6.99 13.29 9.45
CA ASN A 252 -5.68 13.05 10.08
C ASN A 252 -4.77 12.17 9.19
N ILE A 253 -3.52 12.61 9.05
CA ILE A 253 -2.41 11.81 8.47
C ILE A 253 -1.80 10.98 9.59
N ILE A 254 -1.58 9.69 9.32
CA ILE A 254 -1.05 8.72 10.28
C ILE A 254 0.19 8.06 9.68
N ASP A 255 1.33 8.31 10.29
CA ASP A 255 2.58 7.60 10.04
C ASP A 255 2.65 6.38 10.95
N VAL A 256 2.77 5.20 10.36
CA VAL A 256 2.95 3.92 11.07
C VAL A 256 4.35 3.42 10.77
N VAL A 257 5.21 3.31 11.78
CA VAL A 257 6.59 2.82 11.63
C VAL A 257 6.76 1.54 12.41
N PHE A 258 7.36 0.54 11.78
CA PHE A 258 7.80 -0.67 12.45
C PHE A 258 9.33 -0.66 12.55
N ILE A 259 9.85 -0.80 13.77
CA ILE A 259 11.27 -1.00 14.05
C ILE A 259 11.41 -2.43 14.54
N MET A 260 12.09 -3.27 13.78
CA MET A 260 12.07 -4.71 13.99
C MET A 260 13.47 -5.31 13.96
N ASP A 261 13.74 -6.19 14.90
CA ASP A 261 14.90 -7.07 14.88
C ASP A 261 14.77 -8.09 13.73
N LEU A 262 15.80 -8.20 12.89
CA LEU A 262 15.87 -9.11 11.75
C LEU A 262 16.96 -10.19 11.89
N THR A 263 17.34 -10.56 13.11
CA THR A 263 18.17 -11.74 13.38
C THR A 263 17.41 -13.05 13.22
N GLY A 264 18.12 -14.18 13.23
CA GLY A 264 17.55 -15.50 12.90
C GLY A 264 16.37 -15.93 13.79
N SER A 265 16.34 -15.52 15.06
CA SER A 265 15.25 -15.84 16.01
C SER A 265 13.93 -15.15 15.65
N MET A 266 14.00 -14.02 14.94
CA MET A 266 12.86 -13.19 14.61
C MET A 266 12.10 -13.62 13.34
N LYS A 267 12.52 -14.72 12.70
CA LYS A 267 11.87 -15.24 11.49
C LYS A 267 10.36 -15.48 11.62
N PRO A 268 9.82 -16.13 12.68
CA PRO A 268 8.38 -16.33 12.83
C PRO A 268 7.61 -15.01 13.00
N TRP A 269 8.23 -14.03 13.67
CA TRP A 269 7.65 -12.71 13.87
C TRP A 269 7.55 -11.95 12.56
N LYS A 270 8.58 -12.05 11.69
CA LYS A 270 8.60 -11.39 10.38
C LYS A 270 7.52 -11.95 9.46
N GLU A 271 7.36 -13.26 9.41
CA GLU A 271 6.35 -13.93 8.57
C GLU A 271 4.91 -13.57 8.99
N GLU A 272 4.64 -13.47 10.29
CA GLU A 272 3.31 -13.04 10.78
C GLU A 272 3.08 -11.54 10.64
N MET A 273 4.13 -10.72 10.78
CA MET A 273 4.03 -9.28 10.57
C MET A 273 3.59 -8.93 9.14
N GLU A 274 4.05 -9.67 8.13
CA GLU A 274 3.59 -9.49 6.74
C GLU A 274 2.08 -9.69 6.58
N LYS A 275 1.54 -10.72 7.24
CA LYS A 275 0.09 -11.01 7.24
C LYS A 275 -0.68 -9.96 8.04
N ALA A 276 -0.16 -9.59 9.21
CA ALA A 276 -0.73 -8.58 10.08
C ALA A 276 -0.86 -7.22 9.38
N ILE A 277 0.18 -6.80 8.66
CA ILE A 277 0.15 -5.57 7.85
C ILE A 277 -1.00 -5.67 6.84
N TYR A 278 -1.12 -6.76 6.08
CA TYR A 278 -2.20 -6.94 5.10
C TYR A 278 -3.60 -6.85 5.72
N GLU A 279 -3.81 -7.44 6.91
CA GLU A 279 -5.09 -7.41 7.63
C GLU A 279 -5.42 -6.02 8.21
N ILE A 280 -4.43 -5.34 8.82
CA ILE A 280 -4.58 -3.95 9.28
C ILE A 280 -5.09 -3.09 8.12
N LEU A 281 -4.54 -3.29 6.93
CA LEU A 281 -4.86 -2.51 5.74
C LEU A 281 -6.27 -2.76 5.23
N GLN A 282 -6.70 -4.02 5.13
CA GLN A 282 -8.09 -4.31 4.75
C GLN A 282 -9.08 -3.67 5.72
N GLN A 283 -8.80 -3.71 7.02
CA GLN A 283 -9.68 -3.12 8.02
C GLN A 283 -9.72 -1.59 7.97
N PHE A 284 -8.61 -0.92 7.64
CA PHE A 284 -8.55 0.54 7.54
C PHE A 284 -9.04 1.09 6.18
N ASP A 285 -8.84 0.38 5.06
CA ASP A 285 -9.38 0.76 3.74
C ASP A 285 -10.91 0.60 3.68
N GLN A 286 -11.47 -0.44 4.31
CA GLN A 286 -12.91 -0.68 4.36
C GLN A 286 -13.68 0.31 5.25
N THR A 287 -13.00 0.99 6.18
CA THR A 287 -13.61 1.93 7.14
C THR A 287 -13.58 3.41 6.70
N ASN A 288 -13.07 3.68 5.48
CA ASN A 288 -12.87 4.99 4.83
C ASN A 288 -13.72 6.18 5.36
N LYS A 289 -13.05 7.02 6.15
CA LYS A 289 -13.56 8.22 6.84
C LYS A 289 -12.51 9.36 6.90
N GLY A 290 -11.71 9.51 5.84
CA GLY A 290 -10.84 10.69 5.65
C GLY A 290 -9.42 10.62 6.21
N TYR A 291 -8.98 9.48 6.77
CA TYR A 291 -7.60 9.29 7.23
C TYR A 291 -6.65 8.91 6.09
N GLN A 292 -5.38 9.32 6.20
CA GLN A 292 -4.33 8.92 5.26
C GLN A 292 -3.18 8.25 6.01
N MET A 293 -3.00 6.96 5.80
CA MET A 293 -1.94 6.19 6.45
C MET A 293 -0.71 6.06 5.56
N ARG A 294 0.48 6.16 6.18
CA ARG A 294 1.78 5.91 5.56
C ARG A 294 2.54 4.88 6.38
N PHE A 295 3.17 3.93 5.73
CA PHE A 295 3.87 2.83 6.41
C PHE A 295 5.36 2.90 6.15
N GLY A 296 6.16 2.90 7.22
CA GLY A 296 7.62 2.81 7.21
C GLY A 296 8.11 1.58 7.95
N PHE A 297 9.30 1.10 7.59
CA PHE A 297 9.92 -0.07 8.20
C PHE A 297 11.42 0.19 8.42
N VAL A 298 11.94 -0.22 9.56
CA VAL A 298 13.38 -0.27 9.84
C VAL A 298 13.68 -1.63 10.44
N GLY A 299 14.52 -2.39 9.73
CA GLY A 299 15.08 -3.64 10.19
C GLY A 299 16.51 -3.44 10.65
N TYR A 300 16.81 -3.78 11.91
CA TYR A 300 18.17 -3.75 12.46
C TYR A 300 18.64 -5.16 12.85
N ARG A 301 19.96 -5.32 12.94
CA ARG A 301 20.67 -6.55 13.31
C ARG A 301 21.90 -6.20 14.16
N ASP A 302 22.68 -7.21 14.51
CA ASP A 302 23.96 -7.08 15.19
C ASP A 302 24.98 -6.31 14.33
N GLU A 303 25.90 -5.61 14.99
CA GLU A 303 26.99 -4.87 14.38
C GLU A 303 27.99 -5.77 13.64
N CYS A 304 28.09 -7.06 14.00
CA CYS A 304 28.93 -8.02 13.29
C CYS A 304 28.43 -8.36 11.87
N ASP A 305 27.18 -8.03 11.52
CA ASP A 305 26.55 -8.34 10.23
C ASP A 305 26.92 -7.39 9.08
N LYS A 306 27.92 -6.50 9.28
CA LYS A 306 28.54 -5.62 8.28
C LYS A 306 27.52 -4.90 7.37
N ASN A 307 27.50 -5.22 6.06
CA ASN A 307 26.73 -4.49 5.05
C ASN A 307 25.20 -4.67 5.18
N ASP A 308 24.73 -5.68 5.92
CA ASP A 308 23.29 -5.96 6.14
C ASP A 308 22.80 -5.45 7.51
N LYS A 309 23.60 -4.66 8.25
CA LYS A 309 23.28 -4.21 9.62
C LYS A 309 21.95 -3.45 9.74
N ILE A 310 21.63 -2.61 8.75
CA ILE A 310 20.42 -1.79 8.73
C ILE A 310 19.75 -1.88 7.36
N THR A 311 18.45 -2.18 7.36
CA THR A 311 17.59 -2.16 6.18
C THR A 311 16.36 -1.31 6.48
N TYR A 312 15.84 -0.58 5.50
CA TYR A 312 14.72 0.31 5.76
C TYR A 312 13.84 0.53 4.53
N ILE A 313 12.60 0.91 4.80
CA ILE A 313 11.61 1.35 3.83
C ILE A 313 11.05 2.68 4.33
N ASN A 314 11.17 3.71 3.49
CA ASN A 314 10.55 5.00 3.72
C ASN A 314 9.02 4.89 3.82
N LEU A 315 8.42 5.82 4.58
CA LEU A 315 6.97 5.96 4.71
C LEU A 315 6.32 6.15 3.34
N THR A 316 5.40 5.24 3.02
CA THR A 316 4.67 5.22 1.75
C THR A 316 3.19 4.94 1.94
N HIS A 317 2.36 5.51 1.08
CA HIS A 317 0.94 5.15 0.94
C HIS A 317 0.73 3.90 0.06
N ASP A 318 1.76 3.48 -0.69
CA ASP A 318 1.68 2.35 -1.59
C ASP A 318 1.97 1.04 -0.84
N ILE A 319 0.89 0.49 -0.32
CA ILE A 319 0.81 -0.69 0.53
C ILE A 319 1.31 -1.95 -0.16
N GLU A 320 0.88 -2.20 -1.39
CA GLU A 320 1.30 -3.39 -2.13
C GLU A 320 2.81 -3.37 -2.35
N LYS A 321 3.36 -2.19 -2.64
CA LYS A 321 4.81 -2.01 -2.74
C LYS A 321 5.51 -2.18 -1.40
N PHE A 322 4.94 -1.66 -0.31
CA PHE A 322 5.49 -1.80 1.04
C PHE A 322 5.61 -3.28 1.45
N ILE A 323 4.54 -4.06 1.32
CA ILE A 323 4.52 -5.50 1.65
C ILE A 323 5.52 -6.26 0.78
N LYS A 324 5.53 -5.99 -0.53
CA LYS A 324 6.48 -6.62 -1.46
C LYS A 324 7.95 -6.31 -1.12
N GLN A 325 8.23 -5.20 -0.44
CA GLN A 325 9.58 -4.86 -0.01
C GLN A 325 9.94 -5.58 1.28
N ILE A 326 9.05 -5.61 2.27
CA ILE A 326 9.24 -6.39 3.51
C ILE A 326 9.49 -7.87 3.18
N SER A 327 8.78 -8.42 2.19
CA SER A 327 8.96 -9.81 1.77
C SER A 327 10.37 -10.15 1.26
N LYS A 328 11.15 -9.15 0.84
CA LYS A 328 12.54 -9.34 0.39
C LYS A 328 13.54 -9.39 1.53
N PHE A 329 13.19 -8.85 2.70
CA PHE A 329 14.10 -8.89 3.85
C PHE A 329 14.09 -10.30 4.46
N GLU A 330 15.27 -10.80 4.79
CA GLU A 330 15.43 -12.11 5.43
C GLU A 330 15.85 -11.92 6.88
N ALA A 331 15.20 -12.66 7.78
CA ALA A 331 15.62 -12.77 9.17
C ALA A 331 16.81 -13.74 9.25
N LYS A 332 18.03 -13.22 9.39
CA LYS A 332 19.31 -13.93 9.29
C LYS A 332 20.40 -13.17 10.05
N GLY A 333 21.51 -13.84 10.33
CA GLY A 333 22.63 -13.23 11.06
C GLY A 333 22.49 -13.37 12.57
N GLY A 334 23.11 -12.44 13.29
CA GLY A 334 23.25 -12.42 14.75
C GLY A 334 24.67 -12.79 15.21
N GLY A 335 25.06 -12.27 16.37
CA GLY A 335 26.35 -12.49 16.99
C GLY A 335 26.19 -12.89 18.45
N ASP A 336 26.20 -11.90 19.36
CA ASP A 336 25.89 -12.14 20.76
C ASP A 336 24.37 -12.07 21.03
N LEU A 337 23.94 -11.97 22.31
CA LEU A 337 22.51 -11.93 22.64
C LEU A 337 21.92 -10.52 22.66
N ALA A 338 22.74 -9.48 22.49
CA ALA A 338 22.32 -8.09 22.54
C ALA A 338 22.40 -7.49 21.12
N GLU A 339 21.41 -6.67 20.75
CA GLU A 339 21.26 -6.21 19.36
C GLU A 339 21.35 -4.68 19.25
N ASP A 340 21.65 -4.15 18.06
CA ASP A 340 21.85 -2.71 17.86
C ASP A 340 20.54 -1.93 17.63
N ILE A 341 19.70 -1.90 18.66
CA ILE A 341 18.42 -1.16 18.66
C ILE A 341 18.64 0.34 18.43
N VAL A 342 19.77 0.88 18.91
CA VAL A 342 20.08 2.30 18.77
C VAL A 342 20.28 2.66 17.30
N ALA A 343 21.03 1.85 16.53
CA ALA A 343 21.12 2.03 15.08
C ALA A 343 19.75 1.96 14.38
N GLY A 344 18.83 1.12 14.88
CA GLY A 344 17.44 1.10 14.42
C GLY A 344 16.71 2.43 14.62
N PHE A 345 16.82 3.05 15.80
CA PHE A 345 16.23 4.36 16.07
C PHE A 345 16.93 5.50 15.31
N GLU A 346 18.28 5.48 15.22
CA GLU A 346 19.03 6.44 14.41
C GLU A 346 18.57 6.40 12.96
N LYS A 347 18.41 5.20 12.39
CA LYS A 347 17.90 5.09 11.03
C LYS A 347 16.45 5.55 10.92
N ALA A 348 15.63 5.25 11.92
CA ALA A 348 14.25 5.69 11.94
C ALA A 348 14.13 7.23 11.95
N LEU A 349 15.07 7.97 12.57
CA LEU A 349 15.13 9.44 12.51
C LEU A 349 15.29 9.99 11.07
N GLU A 350 15.83 9.20 10.15
CA GLU A 350 16.07 9.59 8.75
C GLU A 350 14.88 9.32 7.81
N LEU A 351 13.80 8.70 8.29
CA LEU A 351 12.62 8.42 7.47
C LEU A 351 11.89 9.70 7.04
N ASN A 352 11.20 9.65 5.90
CA ASN A 352 10.36 10.74 5.37
C ASN A 352 9.04 10.94 6.15
N PHE A 353 9.10 11.24 7.44
CA PHE A 353 7.94 11.57 8.27
C PHE A 353 7.10 12.72 7.69
N SER A 354 5.83 12.74 8.08
CA SER A 354 4.87 13.65 7.50
C SER A 354 5.28 15.05 7.92
N GLN A 355 5.28 16.02 7.02
CA GLN A 355 5.58 17.40 7.42
C GLN A 355 4.40 18.05 8.12
N HIS A 356 3.21 17.43 8.08
CA HIS A 356 2.05 17.98 8.77
C HIS A 356 2.29 17.98 10.27
N GLU A 357 2.21 19.15 10.90
CA GLU A 357 2.46 19.34 12.35
C GLU A 357 1.54 18.44 13.18
N GLU A 358 0.29 18.30 12.74
CA GLU A 358 -0.73 17.51 13.42
C GLU A 358 -0.79 16.04 12.96
N SER A 359 0.18 15.55 12.18
CA SER A 359 0.23 14.12 11.86
C SER A 359 0.49 13.27 13.10
N LEU A 360 -0.15 12.10 13.15
CA LEU A 360 0.04 11.10 14.18
C LEU A 360 1.19 10.19 13.77
N LEU A 361 2.19 9.99 14.64
CA LEU A 361 3.21 8.96 14.47
C LEU A 361 2.93 7.82 15.45
N CYS A 362 2.76 6.60 14.93
CA CYS A 362 2.64 5.37 15.71
C CYS A 362 3.81 4.45 15.35
N THR A 363 4.69 4.20 16.30
CA THR A 363 5.87 3.36 16.14
C THR A 363 5.71 2.06 16.93
N PHE A 364 6.05 0.94 16.31
CA PHE A 364 6.05 -0.39 16.93
C PHE A 364 7.46 -0.95 16.96
N LEU A 365 8.01 -1.14 18.16
CA LEU A 365 9.28 -1.84 18.36
C LEU A 365 9.01 -3.34 18.60
N ILE A 366 9.59 -4.19 17.76
CA ILE A 366 9.44 -5.65 17.81
C ILE A 366 10.83 -6.27 17.98
N ALA A 367 11.13 -6.75 19.19
CA ALA A 367 12.46 -7.24 19.55
C ALA A 367 12.37 -8.36 20.59
N ASP A 368 13.14 -9.43 20.43
CA ASP A 368 13.28 -10.51 21.41
C ASP A 368 14.58 -10.42 22.24
N ALA A 369 15.49 -9.52 21.86
CA ALA A 369 16.73 -9.20 22.54
C ALA A 369 16.79 -7.72 23.01
N PRO A 370 17.49 -7.42 24.13
CA PRO A 370 17.79 -6.06 24.57
C PRO A 370 18.97 -5.45 23.80
N CYS A 371 19.22 -4.15 23.96
CA CYS A 371 20.41 -3.49 23.42
C CYS A 371 21.64 -3.64 24.32
N HIS A 372 22.85 -3.53 23.74
CA HIS A 372 24.12 -3.62 24.47
C HIS A 372 24.22 -2.63 25.65
N GLY A 373 24.83 -3.09 26.76
CA GLY A 373 25.21 -2.26 27.90
C GLY A 373 24.62 -2.74 29.24
N ARG A 374 25.45 -2.71 30.31
CA ARG A 374 25.07 -3.19 31.66
C ARG A 374 23.80 -2.56 32.22
N GLN A 375 23.50 -1.31 31.86
CA GLN A 375 22.30 -0.63 32.34
C GLN A 375 20.99 -1.17 31.73
N TYR A 376 21.03 -1.90 30.61
CA TYR A 376 19.85 -2.31 29.85
C TYR A 376 19.46 -3.78 30.01
N HIS A 377 20.39 -4.65 30.43
CA HIS A 377 20.09 -6.06 30.69
C HIS A 377 21.08 -6.72 31.67
N ASP A 378 20.83 -7.98 32.02
CA ASP A 378 21.68 -8.82 32.87
C ASP A 378 22.17 -10.08 32.11
N LEU A 379 22.22 -10.04 30.77
CA LEU A 379 22.69 -11.14 29.93
C LEU A 379 24.14 -11.53 30.22
N LYS A 380 24.44 -12.82 30.06
CA LYS A 380 25.79 -13.38 30.24
C LYS A 380 26.69 -13.20 29.02
N SER A 381 26.11 -12.95 27.84
CA SER A 381 26.79 -12.81 26.56
C SER A 381 26.43 -11.45 25.95
N ASP A 382 27.28 -10.47 26.20
CA ASP A 382 27.30 -9.13 25.57
C ASP A 382 28.77 -8.72 25.42
N ASP A 383 29.24 -8.60 24.19
CA ASP A 383 30.63 -8.32 23.80
C ASP A 383 31.01 -6.83 23.91
N LYS A 384 30.01 -5.99 24.18
CA LYS A 384 30.07 -4.52 24.30
C LYS A 384 29.50 -3.99 25.60
N ILE A 385 29.30 -4.85 26.58
CA ILE A 385 28.66 -4.52 27.86
C ILE A 385 29.24 -3.27 28.57
N ASP A 386 30.54 -3.00 28.37
CA ASP A 386 31.31 -1.87 28.93
C ASP A 386 31.78 -0.84 27.88
N LYS A 387 31.38 -0.99 26.61
CA LYS A 387 31.81 -0.13 25.49
C LYS A 387 30.73 0.85 25.02
N VAL A 388 29.53 0.75 25.56
CA VAL A 388 28.40 1.62 25.21
C VAL A 388 28.45 2.91 26.02
N GLU A 389 28.32 4.05 25.35
CA GLU A 389 28.25 5.35 26.02
C GLU A 389 27.07 5.43 27.00
N GLU A 390 27.25 6.21 28.07
CA GLU A 390 26.17 6.43 29.03
C GLU A 390 24.99 7.13 28.34
N ASN A 391 23.76 6.66 28.60
CA ASN A 391 22.53 7.19 28.01
C ASN A 391 22.42 7.08 26.48
N HIS A 392 23.16 6.18 25.84
CA HIS A 392 23.16 6.02 24.38
C HIS A 392 21.75 5.80 23.79
N LEU A 393 20.98 4.85 24.34
CA LEU A 393 19.59 4.59 23.92
C LEU A 393 18.65 5.76 24.28
N GLU A 394 18.80 6.32 25.47
CA GLU A 394 17.99 7.42 25.97
C GLU A 394 18.12 8.67 25.09
N ASN A 395 19.34 8.97 24.62
CA ASN A 395 19.62 10.10 23.72
C ASN A 395 18.96 9.92 22.34
N ALA A 396 19.02 8.71 21.77
CA ALA A 396 18.31 8.38 20.53
C ALA A 396 16.79 8.52 20.71
N LEU A 397 16.24 7.99 21.81
CA LEU A 397 14.81 8.09 22.13
C LEU A 397 14.34 9.52 22.38
N MET A 398 15.15 10.37 23.02
CA MET A 398 14.84 11.78 23.20
C MET A 398 14.74 12.52 21.87
N ARG A 399 15.63 12.23 20.91
CA ARG A 399 15.54 12.77 19.55
C ARG A 399 14.31 12.23 18.83
N TYR A 400 14.05 10.92 18.95
CA TYR A 400 12.91 10.28 18.30
C TYR A 400 11.57 10.81 18.81
N LYS A 401 11.43 10.99 20.12
CA LYS A 401 10.26 11.60 20.78
C LYS A 401 9.96 13.00 20.23
N LYS A 402 10.97 13.76 19.83
CA LYS A 402 10.82 15.13 19.30
C LYS A 402 10.40 15.20 17.83
N ILE A 403 10.36 14.09 17.09
CA ILE A 403 9.95 14.09 15.67
C ILE A 403 8.53 14.63 15.49
N LYS A 404 7.61 14.23 16.38
CA LYS A 404 6.21 14.66 16.37
C LYS A 404 5.70 14.92 17.77
N GLU A 405 4.88 15.96 17.89
CA GLU A 405 4.11 16.21 19.10
C GLU A 405 3.18 15.03 19.42
N CYS A 406 2.49 14.50 18.39
CA CYS A 406 1.67 13.30 18.47
C CYS A 406 2.47 12.04 18.11
N ASN A 407 3.50 11.73 18.90
CA ASN A 407 4.28 10.51 18.74
C ASN A 407 3.84 9.45 19.78
N PHE A 408 3.54 8.25 19.33
CA PHE A 408 3.17 7.09 20.13
C PHE A 408 4.13 5.95 19.83
N LEU A 409 4.80 5.45 20.86
CA LEU A 409 5.71 4.32 20.77
C LEU A 409 5.14 3.12 21.54
N CYS A 410 5.08 1.97 20.88
CA CYS A 410 4.59 0.73 21.44
C CYS A 410 5.67 -0.35 21.33
N ASN A 411 6.10 -0.88 22.47
CA ASN A 411 7.04 -1.99 22.53
C ASN A 411 6.26 -3.30 22.64
N ILE A 412 6.41 -4.17 21.65
CA ILE A 412 5.80 -5.50 21.63
C ILE A 412 6.72 -6.44 22.42
N LYS A 413 6.27 -6.84 23.60
CA LYS A 413 7.03 -7.73 24.48
C LYS A 413 6.95 -9.18 23.99
N ILE A 414 8.11 -9.75 23.65
CA ILE A 414 8.24 -11.15 23.20
C ILE A 414 8.65 -12.08 24.35
N ASN A 415 9.56 -11.62 25.21
CA ASN A 415 10.02 -12.34 26.39
C ASN A 415 10.47 -11.32 27.47
N ASN A 416 11.09 -11.79 28.57
CA ASN A 416 11.47 -10.94 29.71
C ASN A 416 12.90 -10.37 29.63
N SER A 417 13.70 -10.74 28.62
CA SER A 417 15.09 -10.25 28.47
C SER A 417 15.14 -8.73 28.25
N THR A 418 14.09 -8.16 27.65
CA THR A 418 13.97 -6.75 27.30
C THR A 418 13.36 -5.88 28.41
N ASP A 419 12.97 -6.46 29.56
CA ASP A 419 12.20 -5.73 30.59
C ASP A 419 12.96 -4.55 31.20
N LYS A 420 14.25 -4.73 31.49
CA LYS A 420 15.11 -3.68 32.07
C LYS A 420 15.32 -2.53 31.08
N MET A 421 15.57 -2.86 29.81
CA MET A 421 15.64 -1.90 28.72
C MET A 421 14.32 -1.15 28.52
N PHE A 422 13.18 -1.85 28.41
CA PHE A 422 11.88 -1.21 28.24
C PHE A 422 11.50 -0.30 29.40
N SER A 423 11.90 -0.64 30.63
CA SER A 423 11.73 0.23 31.79
C SER A 423 12.55 1.54 31.65
N LYS A 424 13.78 1.45 31.14
CA LYS A 424 14.60 2.63 30.82
C LYS A 424 13.97 3.48 29.71
N MET A 425 13.46 2.84 28.65
CA MET A 425 12.75 3.54 27.57
C MET A 425 11.51 4.28 28.08
N GLN A 426 10.73 3.65 28.96
CA GLN A 426 9.51 4.23 29.52
C GLN A 426 9.80 5.42 30.45
N ALA A 427 10.96 5.43 31.14
CA ALA A 427 11.40 6.59 31.92
C ALA A 427 11.65 7.84 31.04
N VAL A 428 12.21 7.66 29.84
CA VAL A 428 12.42 8.74 28.86
C VAL A 428 11.12 9.11 28.13
N TYR A 429 10.30 8.10 27.88
CA TYR A 429 9.08 8.19 27.10
C TYR A 429 7.88 7.69 27.92
N PRO A 430 7.31 8.51 28.83
CA PRO A 430 6.24 8.05 29.73
C PRO A 430 4.96 7.57 29.02
N LEU A 431 4.68 8.08 27.82
CA LEU A 431 3.55 7.65 26.98
C LEU A 431 3.82 6.36 26.20
N LEU A 432 5.01 5.77 26.32
CA LEU A 432 5.39 4.50 25.71
C LEU A 432 4.54 3.39 26.34
N THR A 433 3.91 2.61 25.45
CA THR A 433 3.11 1.44 25.85
C THR A 433 3.95 0.18 25.70
N ILE A 434 3.98 -0.65 26.74
CA ILE A 434 4.60 -1.97 26.70
C ILE A 434 3.48 -2.99 26.74
N THR A 435 3.45 -3.91 25.78
CA THR A 435 2.42 -4.95 25.75
C THR A 435 2.72 -6.02 26.81
N THR A 436 1.71 -6.83 27.15
CA THR A 436 1.98 -8.14 27.75
C THR A 436 2.78 -9.00 26.77
N LYS A 437 3.37 -10.10 27.25
CA LYS A 437 4.03 -11.08 26.37
C LYS A 437 3.07 -11.49 25.24
N LYS A 438 3.56 -11.48 24.00
CA LYS A 438 2.81 -11.85 22.79
C LYS A 438 3.41 -13.06 22.09
N GLU A 439 2.58 -13.73 21.32
CA GLU A 439 2.96 -14.69 20.29
C GLU A 439 2.82 -14.05 18.89
N PRO A 440 3.54 -14.55 17.85
CA PRO A 440 3.53 -13.95 16.51
C PRO A 440 2.13 -13.70 15.92
N LYS A 441 1.19 -14.63 16.12
CA LYS A 441 -0.20 -14.52 15.62
C LYS A 441 -1.02 -13.38 16.23
N GLU A 442 -0.59 -12.83 17.37
CA GLU A 442 -1.32 -11.79 18.12
C GLU A 442 -0.87 -10.37 17.73
N ILE A 443 0.16 -10.22 16.88
CA ILE A 443 0.72 -8.92 16.48
C ILE A 443 -0.34 -8.06 15.80
N CYS A 444 -1.15 -8.64 14.90
CA CYS A 444 -2.15 -7.89 14.13
C CYS A 444 -3.16 -7.19 15.04
N GLU A 445 -3.82 -7.95 15.90
CA GLU A 445 -4.81 -7.43 16.85
C GLU A 445 -4.20 -6.39 17.78
N GLN A 446 -2.95 -6.61 18.22
CA GLN A 446 -2.25 -5.69 19.09
C GLN A 446 -1.93 -4.36 18.40
N VAL A 447 -1.45 -4.39 17.16
CA VAL A 447 -1.18 -3.18 16.36
C VAL A 447 -2.48 -2.41 16.13
N LEU A 448 -3.55 -3.10 15.73
CA LEU A 448 -4.89 -2.51 15.54
C LEU A 448 -5.41 -1.83 16.82
N PHE A 449 -5.29 -2.53 17.95
CA PHE A 449 -5.71 -2.02 19.25
C PHE A 449 -4.93 -0.76 19.63
N THR A 450 -3.60 -0.79 19.49
CA THR A 450 -2.73 0.34 19.79
C THR A 450 -3.04 1.53 18.87
N LEU A 451 -3.21 1.32 17.56
CA LEU A 451 -3.58 2.39 16.62
C LEU A 451 -4.90 3.06 17.03
N ARG A 452 -5.92 2.28 17.41
CA ARG A 452 -7.22 2.81 17.88
C ARG A 452 -7.08 3.61 19.17
N GLN A 453 -6.25 3.16 20.11
CA GLN A 453 -5.98 3.91 21.34
C GLN A 453 -5.25 5.22 21.05
N SER A 454 -4.23 5.19 20.20
CA SER A 454 -3.46 6.38 19.80
C SER A 454 -4.36 7.42 19.14
N LEU A 455 -5.26 6.99 18.24
CA LEU A 455 -6.24 7.87 17.60
C LEU A 455 -7.24 8.49 18.60
N THR A 456 -7.66 7.72 19.60
CA THR A 456 -8.56 8.22 20.64
C THR A 456 -7.85 9.27 21.49
N LYS A 457 -6.62 8.98 21.93
CA LYS A 457 -5.79 9.92 22.70
C LYS A 457 -5.45 11.18 21.91
N SER A 458 -5.16 11.06 20.61
CA SER A 458 -4.86 12.23 19.77
C SER A 458 -6.05 13.18 19.60
N ASN A 459 -7.28 12.66 19.54
CA ASN A 459 -8.47 13.51 19.43
C ASN A 459 -8.81 14.25 20.73
N ILE A 460 -8.52 13.64 21.88
CA ILE A 460 -8.63 14.31 23.19
C ILE A 460 -7.60 15.45 23.30
N ILE A 461 -6.43 15.29 22.65
CA ILE A 461 -5.36 16.29 22.62
C ILE A 461 -5.66 17.42 21.61
N LYS A 462 -6.47 17.19 20.56
CA LYS A 462 -6.78 18.19 19.51
C LYS A 462 -8.26 18.62 19.52
N SER A 463 -8.62 19.49 20.45
CA SER A 463 -9.90 20.23 20.43
C SER A 463 -9.91 21.45 19.48
N ASN A 464 -8.84 21.71 18.72
CA ASN A 464 -8.71 22.86 17.82
C ASN A 464 -9.01 22.60 16.32
N LEU A 465 -9.40 21.38 15.93
CA LEU A 465 -9.54 20.91 14.53
C LEU A 465 -10.74 21.47 13.72
N GLN A 466 -11.49 22.45 14.24
CA GLN A 466 -12.66 23.00 13.54
C GLN A 466 -12.33 23.91 12.32
N LYS A 467 -11.04 24.16 12.05
CA LYS A 467 -10.59 25.19 11.08
C LYS A 467 -10.09 24.67 9.73
N GLN A 468 -10.11 23.37 9.45
CA GLN A 468 -9.59 22.81 8.18
C GLN A 468 -10.69 22.08 7.39
N VAL A 469 -10.49 21.93 6.07
CA VAL A 469 -11.32 21.13 5.16
C VAL A 469 -10.44 20.14 4.41
N GLY A 470 -10.75 18.84 4.52
CA GLY A 470 -10.10 17.79 3.73
C GLY A 470 -10.81 17.61 2.38
N ILE A 471 -10.08 17.76 1.27
CA ILE A 471 -10.61 17.62 -0.09
C ILE A 471 -9.72 16.66 -0.90
N LYS A 472 -10.29 15.58 -1.42
CA LYS A 472 -9.61 14.73 -2.41
C LYS A 472 -9.39 15.53 -3.70
N ALA A 473 -8.20 15.44 -4.27
CA ALA A 473 -7.85 16.17 -5.49
C ALA A 473 -6.92 15.35 -6.38
N ASP A 474 -7.00 15.54 -7.69
CA ASP A 474 -5.94 15.16 -8.61
C ASP A 474 -5.01 16.37 -8.80
N PHE A 475 -3.70 16.15 -8.93
CA PHE A 475 -2.74 17.23 -9.15
C PHE A 475 -2.00 17.05 -10.48
N LYS A 476 -1.62 18.17 -11.09
CA LYS A 476 -0.62 18.28 -12.16
C LYS A 476 0.52 19.15 -11.65
N LYS A 477 1.75 18.65 -11.70
CA LYS A 477 2.95 19.39 -11.28
C LYS A 477 4.02 19.39 -12.35
N PHE A 478 4.74 20.49 -12.46
CA PHE A 478 5.82 20.64 -13.43
C PHE A 478 7.09 19.86 -13.03
N LYS A 479 7.76 19.28 -14.02
CA LYS A 479 9.10 18.70 -13.92
C LYS A 479 10.02 19.55 -14.78
N ILE A 480 11.04 20.15 -14.17
CA ILE A 480 12.07 20.92 -14.88
C ILE A 480 12.71 20.04 -15.96
N ASP A 481 12.88 20.60 -17.15
CA ASP A 481 13.68 20.02 -18.22
C ASP A 481 15.17 20.27 -17.93
N GLU A 482 15.96 19.19 -17.85
CA GLU A 482 17.36 19.20 -17.44
C GLU A 482 18.33 19.23 -18.65
N ASN A 483 17.86 18.97 -19.88
CA ASN A 483 18.71 18.65 -21.05
C ASN A 483 18.84 19.76 -22.10
N ILE A 484 18.38 20.97 -21.80
CA ILE A 484 18.29 22.11 -22.72
C ILE A 484 19.59 22.50 -23.43
N LYS A 485 20.76 22.30 -22.80
CA LYS A 485 22.06 22.68 -23.38
C LYS A 485 22.34 22.00 -24.74
N ASN A 486 21.64 20.91 -25.07
CA ASN A 486 21.86 20.14 -26.30
C ASN A 486 20.87 20.45 -27.46
N SER A 487 19.85 21.29 -27.28
CA SER A 487 18.94 21.63 -28.39
C SER A 487 19.46 22.83 -29.16
N GLN A 488 20.16 22.59 -30.28
CA GLN A 488 20.47 23.60 -31.31
C GLN A 488 19.21 24.09 -32.08
N GLN A 489 18.01 23.85 -31.55
CA GLN A 489 16.77 24.34 -32.13
C GLN A 489 16.54 25.80 -31.76
N ASN A 490 15.85 26.51 -32.66
CA ASN A 490 15.43 27.89 -32.49
C ASN A 490 14.82 28.13 -31.09
N LYS A 491 15.44 29.00 -30.27
CA LYS A 491 15.05 29.27 -28.88
C LYS A 491 13.57 29.66 -28.75
N VAL A 492 13.05 30.41 -29.73
CA VAL A 492 11.64 30.81 -29.78
C VAL A 492 10.72 29.59 -29.88
N ASP A 493 11.09 28.61 -30.70
CA ASP A 493 10.29 27.40 -30.90
C ASP A 493 10.32 26.50 -29.64
N TYR A 494 11.41 26.49 -28.87
CA TYR A 494 11.46 25.80 -27.58
C TYR A 494 10.40 26.37 -26.62
N TRP A 495 10.40 27.68 -26.40
CA TRP A 495 9.48 28.32 -25.47
C TRP A 495 8.02 28.20 -25.90
N LYS A 496 7.71 28.28 -27.20
CA LYS A 496 6.36 28.06 -27.72
C LYS A 496 5.86 26.62 -27.56
N ASN A 497 6.77 25.65 -27.44
CA ASN A 497 6.43 24.24 -27.32
C ASN A 497 6.64 23.67 -25.91
N LEU A 498 7.07 24.48 -24.93
CA LEU A 498 7.34 24.05 -23.57
C LEU A 498 6.15 23.29 -22.96
N LEU A 499 4.92 23.79 -23.13
CA LEU A 499 3.71 23.16 -22.57
C LEU A 499 3.23 21.92 -23.33
N LYS A 500 3.67 21.71 -24.58
CA LYS A 500 3.29 20.56 -25.42
C LYS A 500 4.14 19.32 -25.15
N SER A 501 5.14 19.44 -24.29
CA SER A 501 6.10 18.39 -23.96
C SER A 501 5.66 17.58 -22.72
N ASN A 502 6.23 16.38 -22.53
CA ASN A 502 5.86 15.45 -21.44
C ASN A 502 6.46 15.84 -20.06
N TYR A 503 6.48 17.12 -19.70
CA TYR A 503 7.07 17.63 -18.46
C TYR A 503 6.07 17.78 -17.29
N LEU A 504 4.87 17.22 -17.41
CA LEU A 504 3.86 17.23 -16.35
C LEU A 504 3.77 15.87 -15.66
N ARG A 505 3.90 15.87 -14.32
CA ARG A 505 3.59 14.71 -13.48
C ARG A 505 2.17 14.83 -12.94
N GLN A 506 1.44 13.73 -12.90
CA GLN A 506 0.06 13.68 -12.42
C GLN A 506 -0.10 12.63 -11.32
N GLY A 507 -1.04 12.85 -10.41
CA GLY A 507 -1.35 11.91 -9.32
C GLY A 507 -2.58 12.36 -8.53
N GLY A 508 -3.08 11.50 -7.64
CA GLY A 508 -4.12 11.86 -6.67
C GLY A 508 -3.51 12.29 -5.33
N THR A 509 -4.20 13.12 -4.56
CA THR A 509 -3.87 13.52 -3.18
C THR A 509 -5.11 13.86 -2.35
N ASN A 510 -4.93 14.09 -1.05
CA ASN A 510 -5.92 14.71 -0.19
C ASN A 510 -5.33 16.02 0.32
N LEU A 511 -5.99 17.12 0.03
CA LEU A 511 -5.60 18.45 0.46
C LEU A 511 -6.28 18.79 1.77
N GLN A 512 -5.49 19.18 2.77
CA GLN A 512 -6.01 19.73 4.03
C GLN A 512 -5.91 21.25 3.95
N ILE A 513 -7.00 21.91 3.59
CA ILE A 513 -7.06 23.36 3.35
C ILE A 513 -7.46 24.07 4.64
N GLN A 514 -6.67 25.06 5.06
CA GLN A 514 -7.03 25.94 6.17
C GLN A 514 -8.15 26.90 5.72
N LYS A 515 -9.23 27.00 6.50
CA LYS A 515 -10.36 27.89 6.20
C LYS A 515 -10.01 29.37 6.37
N GLN A 516 -8.99 29.67 7.16
CA GLN A 516 -8.53 31.05 7.39
C GLN A 516 -7.60 31.49 6.25
N ILE A 517 -7.84 32.69 5.76
CA ILE A 517 -6.95 33.36 4.80
C ILE A 517 -5.63 33.67 5.53
N ILE A 518 -4.52 33.46 4.84
CA ILE A 518 -3.21 33.89 5.36
C ILE A 518 -3.12 35.41 5.18
N GLU A 519 -3.39 36.18 6.24
CA GLU A 519 -3.30 37.65 6.21
C GLU A 519 -1.86 38.14 5.97
N SER A 520 -0.84 37.40 6.44
CA SER A 520 0.57 37.81 6.38
C SER A 520 1.22 37.81 4.98
N LEU A 521 0.51 37.33 3.96
CA LEU A 521 0.95 37.35 2.55
C LEU A 521 0.16 38.36 1.71
N GLN A 522 -0.79 39.10 2.31
CA GLN A 522 -1.35 40.27 1.66
C GLN A 522 -0.27 41.35 1.66
N SER A 523 0.13 41.80 0.47
CA SER A 523 0.90 43.05 0.39
C SER A 523 0.09 44.16 1.08
N GLU A 524 0.77 45.15 1.64
CA GLU A 524 0.13 46.36 2.20
C GLU A 524 -0.71 47.14 1.16
N ASP A 525 -0.73 46.69 -0.10
CA ASP A 525 -1.60 47.18 -1.14
C ASP A 525 -3.05 46.77 -0.89
N GLN A 526 -3.90 47.78 -0.65
CA GLN A 526 -5.36 47.67 -0.51
C GLN A 526 -6.09 47.05 -1.73
N ASN A 527 -5.35 46.64 -2.78
CA ASN A 527 -5.83 46.14 -4.07
C ASN A 527 -5.54 44.65 -4.34
N CYS A 528 -5.26 43.83 -3.31
CA CYS A 528 -4.98 42.41 -3.50
C CYS A 528 -6.13 41.69 -4.26
N GLN A 529 -5.82 41.17 -5.46
CA GLN A 529 -6.79 40.53 -6.37
C GLN A 529 -6.97 39.02 -6.12
N THR A 530 -6.19 38.42 -5.21
CA THR A 530 -6.23 36.99 -4.90
C THR A 530 -6.25 36.74 -3.40
N PHE A 531 -6.96 35.70 -2.97
CA PHE A 531 -6.91 35.16 -1.61
C PHE A 531 -5.96 33.97 -1.57
N VAL A 532 -5.13 33.92 -0.52
CA VAL A 532 -4.15 32.87 -0.30
C VAL A 532 -4.59 31.99 0.87
N PHE A 533 -4.69 30.68 0.61
CA PHE A 533 -5.04 29.68 1.60
C PHE A 533 -3.88 28.71 1.80
N LYS A 534 -3.48 28.46 3.05
CA LYS A 534 -2.51 27.39 3.34
C LYS A 534 -3.21 26.05 3.17
N ALA A 535 -2.56 25.12 2.49
CA ALA A 535 -3.01 23.74 2.44
C ALA A 535 -1.84 22.78 2.64
N PHE A 536 -2.15 21.55 3.05
CA PHE A 536 -1.18 20.47 3.08
C PHE A 536 -1.50 19.44 2.01
N ASP A 537 -0.55 19.16 1.13
CA ASP A 537 -0.60 18.07 0.16
C ASP A 537 0.01 16.82 0.78
N ALA A 538 -0.84 15.86 1.11
CA ALA A 538 -0.42 14.67 1.83
C ALA A 538 0.45 13.71 1.01
N ILE A 539 0.15 13.54 -0.28
CA ILE A 539 0.90 12.64 -1.15
C ILE A 539 2.27 13.21 -1.49
N ASN A 540 2.35 14.52 -1.73
CA ASN A 540 3.64 15.19 -1.93
C ASN A 540 4.35 15.54 -0.60
N ASN A 541 3.68 15.32 0.54
CA ASN A 541 4.19 15.54 1.90
C ASN A 541 4.73 16.97 2.12
N MET A 542 3.98 17.97 1.69
CA MET A 542 4.43 19.36 1.71
C MET A 542 3.30 20.35 1.92
N TYR A 543 3.61 21.48 2.55
CA TYR A 543 2.71 22.62 2.58
C TYR A 543 2.71 23.34 1.24
N VAL A 544 1.53 23.76 0.83
CA VAL A 544 1.28 24.54 -0.38
C VAL A 544 0.42 25.75 -0.03
N VAL A 545 0.43 26.75 -0.91
CA VAL A 545 -0.49 27.87 -0.87
C VAL A 545 -1.40 27.79 -2.08
N LEU A 546 -2.72 27.79 -1.87
CA LEU A 546 -3.72 27.86 -2.92
C LEU A 546 -4.08 29.31 -3.15
N LYS A 547 -4.05 29.75 -4.40
CA LYS A 547 -4.39 31.12 -4.81
C LYS A 547 -5.73 31.10 -5.51
N ILE A 548 -6.70 31.78 -4.91
CA ILE A 548 -8.09 31.85 -5.39
C ILE A 548 -8.40 33.30 -5.76
N PRO A 549 -8.95 33.59 -6.95
CA PRO A 549 -9.30 34.96 -7.32
C PRO A 549 -10.26 35.61 -6.31
N LYS A 550 -10.06 36.90 -6.02
CA LYS A 550 -10.88 37.62 -5.04
C LYS A 550 -12.35 37.69 -5.45
N PHE A 551 -12.61 37.96 -6.73
CA PHE A 551 -13.99 38.10 -7.23
C PHE A 551 -14.81 36.83 -7.05
N ILE A 552 -14.22 35.63 -7.21
CA ILE A 552 -14.98 34.37 -7.06
C ILE A 552 -15.30 34.09 -5.59
N VAL A 553 -14.39 34.44 -4.68
CA VAL A 553 -14.63 34.37 -3.23
C VAL A 553 -15.74 35.34 -2.83
N ASP A 554 -15.73 36.56 -3.36
CA ASP A 554 -16.73 37.58 -3.06
C ASP A 554 -18.12 37.19 -3.59
N LEU A 555 -18.21 36.71 -4.85
CA LEU A 555 -19.45 36.18 -5.44
C LEU A 555 -20.00 34.98 -4.65
N HIS A 556 -19.12 34.07 -4.24
CA HIS A 556 -19.50 32.93 -3.40
C HIS A 556 -20.08 33.39 -2.06
N LYS A 557 -19.44 34.37 -1.39
CA LYS A 557 -19.94 34.93 -0.12
C LYS A 557 -21.29 35.64 -0.27
N GLN A 558 -21.54 36.25 -1.42
CA GLN A 558 -22.81 36.91 -1.73
C GLN A 558 -23.90 35.95 -2.22
N GLY A 559 -23.57 34.67 -2.44
CA GLY A 559 -24.51 33.70 -3.00
C GLY A 559 -24.87 33.95 -4.47
N MET A 560 -24.03 34.69 -5.19
CA MET A 560 -24.24 35.11 -6.59
C MET A 560 -23.36 34.35 -7.59
N LEU A 561 -22.96 33.12 -7.25
CA LEU A 561 -22.12 32.30 -8.14
C LEU A 561 -22.89 31.84 -9.37
N ASP A 562 -22.29 32.07 -10.53
CA ASP A 562 -22.74 31.56 -11.82
C ASP A 562 -21.62 30.76 -12.51
N ASN A 563 -22.01 29.91 -13.47
CA ASN A 563 -21.08 29.02 -14.17
C ASN A 563 -20.02 29.77 -14.98
N GLN A 564 -20.34 30.94 -15.52
CA GLN A 564 -19.41 31.73 -16.33
C GLN A 564 -18.31 32.34 -15.45
N SER A 565 -18.67 32.83 -14.25
CA SER A 565 -17.72 33.32 -13.25
C SER A 565 -16.79 32.21 -12.76
N ILE A 566 -17.32 31.00 -12.53
CA ILE A 566 -16.51 29.83 -12.14
C ILE A 566 -15.54 29.45 -13.27
N GLU A 567 -16.03 29.30 -14.49
CA GLU A 567 -15.20 28.94 -15.64
C GLU A 567 -14.06 29.94 -15.86
N LYS A 568 -14.37 31.24 -15.75
CA LYS A 568 -13.35 32.31 -15.81
C LYS A 568 -12.29 32.15 -14.71
N ALA A 569 -12.70 31.88 -13.47
CA ALA A 569 -11.76 31.70 -12.36
C ALA A 569 -10.87 30.46 -12.56
N GLU A 570 -11.43 29.37 -13.08
CA GLU A 570 -10.67 28.15 -13.37
C GLU A 570 -9.69 28.34 -14.54
N GLN A 571 -10.07 29.07 -15.58
CA GLN A 571 -9.18 29.46 -16.68
C GLN A 571 -8.02 30.34 -16.19
N GLN A 572 -8.29 31.30 -15.29
CA GLN A 572 -7.25 32.09 -14.64
C GLN A 572 -6.29 31.21 -13.83
N ALA A 573 -6.81 30.25 -13.05
CA ALA A 573 -5.98 29.33 -12.28
C ALA A 573 -5.05 28.49 -13.18
N GLU A 574 -5.56 27.98 -14.32
CA GLU A 574 -4.72 27.28 -15.30
C GLU A 574 -3.66 28.21 -15.92
N SER A 575 -4.04 29.44 -16.28
CA SER A 575 -3.10 30.41 -16.85
C SER A 575 -1.98 30.77 -15.87
N ARG A 576 -2.29 30.98 -14.58
CA ARG A 576 -1.30 31.20 -13.52
C ARG A 576 -0.36 30.00 -13.34
N PHE A 577 -0.90 28.78 -13.41
CA PHE A 577 -0.10 27.56 -13.39
C PHE A 577 0.92 27.53 -14.54
N TYR A 578 0.50 27.89 -15.75
CA TYR A 578 1.40 27.98 -16.90
C TYR A 578 2.43 29.10 -16.78
N SER A 579 2.04 30.31 -16.35
CA SER A 579 2.97 31.42 -16.11
C SER A 579 4.12 31.00 -15.20
N SER A 580 3.80 30.27 -14.12
CA SER A 580 4.82 29.78 -13.20
C SER A 580 5.68 28.65 -13.75
N ILE A 581 5.18 27.84 -14.69
CA ILE A 581 6.01 26.86 -15.41
C ILE A 581 7.09 27.57 -16.22
N TYR A 582 6.72 28.60 -16.99
CA TYR A 582 7.67 29.40 -17.75
C TYR A 582 8.71 30.05 -16.84
N ALA A 583 8.30 30.58 -15.69
CA ALA A 583 9.21 31.20 -14.73
C ALA A 583 10.18 30.20 -14.08
N CYS A 584 9.70 29.02 -13.63
CA CYS A 584 10.55 27.96 -13.11
C CYS A 584 11.59 27.51 -14.15
N GLN A 585 11.16 27.31 -15.40
CA GLN A 585 12.06 26.87 -16.45
C GLN A 585 13.07 27.97 -16.80
N MET A 586 12.65 29.24 -16.90
CA MET A 586 13.55 30.37 -17.18
C MET A 586 14.58 30.58 -16.06
N ALA A 587 14.18 30.42 -14.80
CA ALA A 587 15.10 30.48 -13.66
C ALA A 587 16.16 29.38 -13.72
N HIS A 588 15.79 28.16 -14.13
CA HIS A 588 16.75 27.09 -14.35
C HIS A 588 17.77 27.45 -15.45
N PHE A 589 17.31 27.99 -16.58
CA PHE A 589 18.20 28.48 -17.65
C PHE A 589 19.12 29.60 -17.19
N PHE A 590 18.59 30.55 -16.41
CA PHE A 590 19.35 31.65 -15.85
C PHE A 590 20.49 31.12 -14.98
N ASN A 591 20.19 30.22 -14.05
CA ASN A 591 21.20 29.60 -13.18
C ASN A 591 22.28 28.85 -13.96
N ILE A 592 21.88 28.11 -14.99
CA ILE A 592 22.82 27.41 -15.87
C ILE A 592 23.76 28.39 -16.59
N THR A 593 23.24 29.54 -17.01
CA THR A 593 23.98 30.55 -17.78
C THR A 593 24.92 31.35 -16.88
N THR A 594 24.50 31.62 -15.64
CA THR A 594 25.23 32.43 -14.67
C THR A 594 26.15 31.62 -13.76
N SER A 595 26.20 30.29 -13.91
CA SER A 595 26.95 29.41 -13.01
C SER A 595 28.44 29.70 -12.88
N THR A 596 29.03 30.27 -13.92
CA THR A 596 30.46 30.63 -13.97
C THR A 596 30.74 32.06 -13.52
N VAL A 597 29.71 32.85 -13.18
CA VAL A 597 29.85 34.23 -12.73
C VAL A 597 29.79 34.24 -11.21
N GLU A 598 30.87 34.66 -10.53
CA GLU A 598 30.99 34.52 -9.09
C GLU A 598 29.95 35.39 -8.35
N GLU A 599 29.73 36.60 -8.87
CA GLU A 599 28.95 37.67 -8.28
C GLU A 599 27.44 37.51 -8.46
N ILE A 600 26.99 36.57 -9.30
CA ILE A 600 25.58 36.32 -9.59
C ILE A 600 25.10 35.08 -8.83
N PRO A 601 24.26 35.24 -7.79
CA PRO A 601 23.66 34.10 -7.11
C PRO A 601 22.60 33.39 -7.99
N PRO A 602 22.21 32.16 -7.66
CA PRO A 602 21.13 31.47 -8.37
C PRO A 602 19.74 31.89 -7.87
N LEU A 603 18.76 31.95 -8.77
CA LEU A 603 17.35 32.24 -8.49
C LEU A 603 16.48 31.01 -8.72
N PHE A 604 15.47 30.80 -7.89
CA PHE A 604 14.52 29.69 -8.04
C PHE A 604 13.10 30.19 -7.92
N TYR A 605 12.17 29.66 -8.72
CA TYR A 605 10.74 29.83 -8.48
C TYR A 605 10.17 28.60 -7.76
N VAL A 606 9.27 28.84 -6.80
CA VAL A 606 8.48 27.78 -6.19
C VAL A 606 7.70 27.00 -7.25
N LEU A 607 7.65 25.69 -7.07
CA LEU A 607 7.07 24.83 -8.10
C LEU A 607 5.54 24.99 -8.16
N PRO A 608 4.98 25.17 -9.36
CA PRO A 608 3.54 25.32 -9.55
C PRO A 608 2.86 23.95 -9.55
N ILE A 609 1.65 23.93 -8.99
CA ILE A 609 0.77 22.77 -8.93
C ILE A 609 -0.64 23.22 -9.30
N CYS A 610 -1.27 22.52 -10.23
CA CYS A 610 -2.69 22.70 -10.54
C CYS A 610 -3.46 21.52 -9.96
N TYR A 611 -4.46 21.79 -9.12
CA TYR A 611 -5.30 20.78 -8.50
C TYR A 611 -6.69 20.75 -9.14
N THR A 612 -7.19 19.55 -9.42
CA THR A 612 -8.58 19.27 -9.76
C THR A 612 -9.25 18.62 -8.56
N LEU A 613 -9.99 19.42 -7.81
CA LEU A 613 -10.70 19.07 -6.58
C LEU A 613 -11.93 18.19 -6.90
N LYS A 614 -12.13 17.12 -6.12
CA LYS A 614 -13.34 16.28 -6.21
C LYS A 614 -14.57 16.96 -5.61
N THR A 615 -14.36 17.88 -4.68
CA THR A 615 -15.39 18.74 -4.10
C THR A 615 -14.99 20.20 -4.35
N PRO A 616 -15.88 21.04 -4.91
CA PRO A 616 -15.54 22.43 -5.18
C PRO A 616 -15.15 23.20 -3.91
N PHE A 617 -14.18 24.10 -4.04
CA PHE A 617 -13.77 25.04 -3.01
C PHE A 617 -14.05 26.47 -3.51
N TYR A 618 -14.89 27.22 -2.80
CA TYR A 618 -15.47 28.49 -3.30
C TYR A 618 -16.13 28.38 -4.69
N GLY A 619 -16.69 27.21 -5.02
CA GLY A 619 -17.31 26.94 -6.33
C GLY A 619 -16.35 26.46 -7.42
N MET A 620 -15.04 26.57 -7.20
CA MET A 620 -14.02 26.11 -8.16
C MET A 620 -13.67 24.64 -7.95
N THR A 621 -13.57 23.88 -9.05
CA THR A 621 -13.00 22.54 -9.06
C THR A 621 -11.54 22.56 -9.48
N LYS A 622 -11.08 23.55 -10.24
CA LYS A 622 -9.65 23.71 -10.58
C LYS A 622 -9.04 24.86 -9.81
N VAL A 623 -7.97 24.62 -9.08
CA VAL A 623 -7.27 25.65 -8.29
C VAL A 623 -5.77 25.61 -8.52
N TYR A 624 -5.17 26.80 -8.54
CA TYR A 624 -3.73 26.98 -8.64
C TYR A 624 -3.10 26.98 -7.26
N GLY A 625 -1.97 26.30 -7.11
CA GLY A 625 -1.16 26.36 -5.90
C GLY A 625 0.34 26.34 -6.16
N GLU A 626 1.07 26.75 -5.15
CA GLU A 626 2.54 26.79 -5.13
C GLU A 626 3.08 26.19 -3.84
N THR A 627 4.33 25.77 -3.86
CA THR A 627 5.02 25.33 -2.63
C THR A 627 5.06 26.46 -1.60
N PHE A 628 4.69 26.18 -0.35
CA PHE A 628 4.75 27.18 0.72
C PHE A 628 6.21 27.50 1.07
N ILE A 629 6.56 28.79 1.02
CA ILE A 629 7.89 29.28 1.38
C ILE A 629 7.97 29.42 2.91
N ASN A 630 8.62 28.47 3.57
CA ASN A 630 8.84 28.49 5.02
C ASN A 630 10.30 28.86 5.36
N ILE A 631 10.69 30.08 5.00
CA ILE A 631 12.01 30.64 5.29
C ILE A 631 11.85 31.69 6.38
N GLN A 632 12.77 31.75 7.35
CA GLN A 632 12.81 32.80 8.39
C GLN A 632 13.27 34.17 7.83
N HIS A 633 12.72 34.58 6.70
CA HIS A 633 12.95 35.86 6.04
C HIS A 633 11.62 36.43 5.54
N GLN A 634 11.48 37.76 5.64
CA GLN A 634 10.26 38.44 5.23
C GLN A 634 10.06 38.33 3.71
N PHE A 635 8.82 38.05 3.29
CA PHE A 635 8.40 38.10 1.90
C PHE A 635 8.48 39.54 1.38
N LYS A 636 9.13 39.76 0.23
CA LYS A 636 9.37 41.07 -0.35
C LYS A 636 9.04 41.09 -1.84
N LYS A 637 8.56 42.24 -2.30
CA LYS A 637 8.37 42.55 -3.71
C LYS A 637 9.56 43.39 -4.20
N TYR A 638 10.34 42.83 -5.13
CA TYR A 638 11.61 43.40 -5.59
C TYR A 638 11.43 44.25 -6.86
N THR A 639 10.54 43.82 -7.76
CA THR A 639 10.10 44.61 -8.92
C THR A 639 8.57 44.68 -8.93
N THR A 640 8.02 45.76 -9.51
CA THR A 640 6.58 45.89 -9.73
C THR A 640 6.28 45.85 -11.21
N ASN A 641 5.03 45.66 -11.59
CA ASN A 641 4.50 45.72 -12.95
C ASN A 641 4.17 47.15 -13.45
N HIS A 642 4.31 48.19 -12.60
CA HIS A 642 3.85 49.55 -12.92
C HIS A 642 4.81 50.71 -12.59
N HIS A 643 5.87 50.50 -11.79
CA HIS A 643 6.77 51.58 -11.37
C HIS A 643 8.27 51.26 -11.54
N HIS A 644 9.07 52.33 -11.64
CA HIS A 644 10.53 52.31 -11.75
C HIS A 644 11.15 51.43 -10.66
N SER A 645 12.00 50.48 -11.01
CA SER A 645 12.72 49.68 -10.01
C SER A 645 13.71 50.56 -9.26
N ASP A 646 13.71 50.49 -7.92
CA ASP A 646 14.74 51.11 -7.08
C ASP A 646 16.12 50.55 -7.49
N PRO A 647 17.14 51.40 -7.71
CA PRO A 647 18.50 50.96 -8.06
C PRO A 647 19.07 49.85 -7.17
N LYS A 648 18.62 49.76 -5.90
CA LYS A 648 19.01 48.67 -4.99
C LYS A 648 18.51 47.29 -5.40
N TYR A 649 17.51 47.19 -6.28
CA TYR A 649 16.92 45.93 -6.78
C TYR A 649 17.25 45.64 -8.24
N TYR A 650 18.19 46.37 -8.85
CA TYR A 650 18.64 46.13 -10.22
C TYR A 650 19.23 44.74 -10.47
N TYR A 651 19.44 43.92 -9.43
CA TYR A 651 19.68 42.50 -9.61
C TYR A 651 18.56 41.80 -10.38
N TYR A 652 17.35 41.98 -9.87
CA TYR A 652 16.17 41.24 -10.28
C TYR A 652 15.77 41.69 -11.69
N SER A 653 16.04 42.95 -12.04
CA SER A 653 15.85 43.43 -13.41
C SER A 653 16.79 42.77 -14.42
N ILE A 654 17.94 42.22 -14.02
CA ILE A 654 18.80 41.40 -14.90
C ILE A 654 18.06 40.12 -15.29
N PHE A 655 17.38 39.46 -14.34
CA PHE A 655 16.60 38.27 -14.64
C PHE A 655 15.43 38.57 -15.59
N SER A 656 14.72 39.67 -15.37
CA SER A 656 13.70 40.15 -16.31
C SER A 656 14.29 40.39 -17.71
N HIS A 657 15.40 41.12 -17.81
CA HIS A 657 16.07 41.35 -19.09
C HIS A 657 16.54 40.05 -19.74
N PHE A 658 17.16 39.15 -18.99
CA PHE A 658 17.56 37.82 -19.45
C PHE A 658 16.36 37.06 -20.04
N SER A 659 15.22 37.04 -19.34
CA SER A 659 14.01 36.35 -19.81
C SER A 659 13.50 36.89 -21.15
N PHE A 660 13.59 38.21 -21.37
CA PHE A 660 13.19 38.84 -22.63
C PHE A 660 14.12 38.45 -23.79
N ILE A 661 15.43 38.50 -23.56
CA ILE A 661 16.43 38.18 -24.58
C ILE A 661 16.40 36.69 -24.93
N GLU A 662 16.33 35.84 -23.91
CA GLU A 662 16.38 34.38 -24.03
C GLU A 662 15.09 33.80 -24.64
N SER A 663 13.94 34.44 -24.40
CA SER A 663 12.69 34.09 -25.07
C SER A 663 12.63 34.53 -26.53
N GLY A 664 13.65 35.22 -27.04
CA GLY A 664 13.65 35.81 -28.38
C GLY A 664 12.67 36.98 -28.51
N ASN A 665 12.53 37.78 -27.45
CA ASN A 665 11.62 38.91 -27.34
C ASN A 665 10.12 38.52 -27.33
N THR A 666 9.80 37.25 -27.06
CA THR A 666 8.43 36.72 -27.07
C THR A 666 7.68 37.04 -25.79
N PHE A 667 8.37 36.98 -24.66
CA PHE A 667 7.82 37.31 -23.35
C PHE A 667 8.89 37.86 -22.40
N VAL A 668 8.47 38.60 -21.38
CA VAL A 668 9.32 39.04 -20.27
C VAL A 668 8.67 38.69 -18.94
N ILE A 669 9.47 38.21 -17.99
CA ILE A 669 9.05 37.93 -16.62
C ILE A 669 9.28 39.17 -15.77
N THR A 670 8.23 39.65 -15.13
CA THR A 670 8.21 40.79 -14.20
C THR A 670 7.57 40.39 -12.87
N ASP A 671 7.37 41.36 -11.98
CA ASP A 671 6.78 41.17 -10.64
C ASP A 671 7.55 40.16 -9.78
N LEU A 672 8.86 40.38 -9.68
CA LEU A 672 9.77 39.51 -8.95
C LEU A 672 9.54 39.71 -7.45
N GLN A 673 8.98 38.69 -6.80
CA GLN A 673 8.64 38.71 -5.38
C GLN A 673 8.91 37.35 -4.74
N GLY A 674 9.26 37.34 -3.45
CA GLY A 674 9.62 36.11 -2.73
C GLY A 674 10.40 36.36 -1.45
N CYS A 675 11.17 35.35 -1.03
CA CYS A 675 12.05 35.41 0.13
C CYS A 675 13.49 35.06 -0.30
N VAL A 676 14.42 35.99 -0.10
CA VAL A 676 15.84 35.82 -0.49
C VAL A 676 15.93 35.47 -1.97
N ASN A 677 16.47 34.30 -2.35
CA ASN A 677 16.64 33.86 -3.73
C ASN A 677 15.53 32.91 -4.23
N ILE A 678 14.47 32.72 -3.43
CA ILE A 678 13.30 31.92 -3.76
C ILE A 678 12.12 32.85 -4.09
N LEU A 679 11.69 32.81 -5.35
CA LEU A 679 10.65 33.63 -5.94
C LEU A 679 9.31 32.88 -6.06
N SER A 680 8.22 33.63 -6.14
CA SER A 680 6.85 33.17 -6.24
C SER A 680 6.04 34.15 -7.09
N ASP A 681 4.89 33.70 -7.60
CA ASP A 681 3.88 34.55 -8.22
C ASP A 681 4.40 35.44 -9.37
N PRO A 682 5.06 34.87 -10.39
CA PRO A 682 5.60 35.65 -11.51
C PRO A 682 4.48 36.36 -12.27
N SER A 683 4.81 37.47 -12.92
CA SER A 683 3.98 38.10 -13.94
C SER A 683 4.67 37.94 -15.29
N ILE A 684 3.97 37.44 -16.31
CA ILE A 684 4.54 37.28 -17.66
C ILE A 684 3.82 38.22 -18.62
N GLN A 685 4.59 39.08 -19.28
CA GLN A 685 4.09 39.98 -20.33
C GLN A 685 4.41 39.37 -21.69
N THR A 686 3.39 39.08 -22.48
CA THR A 686 3.54 38.52 -23.84
C THR A 686 2.45 39.06 -24.76
N LYS A 687 2.73 39.16 -26.06
CA LYS A 687 1.74 39.65 -27.02
C LYS A 687 0.50 38.76 -27.03
N LYS A 688 -0.67 39.34 -27.22
CA LYS A 688 -1.92 38.58 -27.16
C LYS A 688 -1.94 37.47 -28.22
N GLY A 689 -2.23 36.24 -27.81
CA GLY A 689 -2.25 35.06 -28.68
C GLY A 689 -0.87 34.52 -29.10
N GLU A 690 0.23 35.16 -28.67
CA GLU A 690 1.58 34.64 -28.91
C GLU A 690 1.84 33.37 -28.09
N ILE A 691 1.35 33.36 -26.84
CA ILE A 691 1.26 32.20 -25.96
C ILE A 691 -0.17 32.14 -25.40
N PRO A 692 -1.13 31.54 -26.12
CA PRO A 692 -2.56 31.57 -25.78
C PRO A 692 -2.88 31.05 -24.38
N GLU A 693 -2.07 30.14 -23.85
CA GLU A 693 -2.20 29.59 -22.50
C GLU A 693 -2.00 30.63 -21.39
N LEU A 694 -1.42 31.80 -21.72
CA LEU A 694 -1.17 32.92 -20.80
C LEU A 694 -2.16 34.08 -20.99
N ASP A 695 -3.09 34.01 -21.96
CA ASP A 695 -4.00 35.12 -22.28
C ASP A 695 -5.05 35.38 -21.19
N GLN A 696 -5.29 34.39 -20.32
CA GLN A 696 -6.24 34.50 -19.20
C GLN A 696 -5.57 34.94 -17.90
N ASP A 697 -4.24 35.14 -17.88
CA ASP A 697 -3.53 35.64 -16.72
C ASP A 697 -3.79 37.14 -16.56
N GLU A 698 -4.45 37.53 -15.46
CA GLU A 698 -4.81 38.93 -15.21
C GLU A 698 -3.60 39.85 -15.00
N THR A 699 -2.44 39.29 -14.69
CA THR A 699 -1.19 40.04 -14.56
C THR A 699 -0.52 40.31 -15.91
N ASN A 700 -0.96 39.67 -16.99
CA ASN A 700 -0.46 39.89 -18.35
C ASN A 700 -1.12 41.14 -18.95
N HIS A 701 -0.37 42.23 -19.02
CA HIS A 701 -0.76 43.49 -19.68
C HIS A 701 -0.35 43.53 -21.15
N PHE A 702 -0.01 42.38 -21.72
CA PHE A 702 0.33 42.17 -23.11
C PHE A 702 1.45 43.09 -23.62
N GLU A 703 1.30 43.68 -24.81
CA GLU A 703 2.26 44.59 -25.44
C GLU A 703 2.60 45.77 -24.53
N LYS A 704 1.58 46.33 -23.85
CA LYS A 704 1.75 47.47 -22.94
C LYS A 704 2.66 47.11 -21.77
N GLY A 705 2.58 45.89 -21.25
CA GLY A 705 3.47 45.41 -20.20
C GLY A 705 4.93 45.33 -20.65
N ILE A 706 5.16 44.86 -21.89
CA ILE A 706 6.50 44.82 -22.51
C ILE A 706 7.03 46.26 -22.70
N GLU A 707 6.21 47.17 -23.20
CA GLU A 707 6.58 48.59 -23.36
C GLU A 707 6.95 49.25 -22.03
N ILE A 708 6.16 49.02 -20.98
CA ILE A 708 6.45 49.52 -19.62
C ILE A 708 7.80 48.98 -19.15
N PHE A 709 8.08 47.69 -19.34
CA PHE A 709 9.36 47.11 -18.97
C PHE A 709 10.52 47.82 -19.67
N LEU A 710 10.47 47.94 -21.01
CA LEU A 710 11.52 48.55 -21.83
C LEU A 710 11.74 50.03 -21.51
N GLN A 711 10.66 50.78 -21.27
CA GLN A 711 10.73 52.24 -21.12
C GLN A 711 11.02 52.69 -19.68
N THR A 712 10.55 51.93 -18.69
CA THR A 712 10.51 52.40 -17.29
C THR A 712 11.19 51.49 -16.28
N GLN A 713 11.20 50.17 -16.50
CA GLN A 713 11.78 49.21 -15.53
C GLN A 713 13.22 48.84 -15.87
N HIS A 714 13.58 48.82 -17.16
CA HIS A 714 14.90 48.45 -17.64
C HIS A 714 15.39 49.38 -18.75
N LYS A 715 15.39 50.69 -18.48
CA LYS A 715 15.84 51.71 -19.46
C LYS A 715 17.35 51.64 -19.75
N GLU A 716 18.14 51.22 -18.76
CA GLU A 716 19.62 51.20 -18.83
C GLU A 716 20.16 49.84 -18.36
N CYS A 717 21.07 49.25 -19.15
CA CYS A 717 21.73 47.99 -18.80
C CYS A 717 22.74 48.19 -17.66
N SER A 718 22.66 47.36 -16.62
CA SER A 718 23.65 47.33 -15.52
C SER A 718 24.95 46.63 -15.93
N TYR A 719 26.01 46.76 -15.11
CA TYR A 719 27.28 46.03 -15.29
C TYR A 719 27.07 44.53 -15.53
N TYR A 720 26.19 43.89 -14.75
CA TYR A 720 25.90 42.47 -14.90
C TYR A 720 25.12 42.13 -16.17
N CYS A 721 24.29 43.04 -16.70
CA CYS A 721 23.65 42.82 -18.02
C CYS A 721 24.70 42.78 -19.14
N GLN A 722 25.74 43.61 -19.03
CA GLN A 722 26.86 43.63 -19.97
C GLN A 722 27.73 42.38 -19.82
N LEU A 723 28.00 41.95 -18.57
CA LEU A 723 28.75 40.74 -18.28
C LEU A 723 28.09 39.48 -18.88
N LEU A 724 26.75 39.43 -18.85
CA LEU A 724 25.95 38.37 -19.47
C LEU A 724 25.71 38.56 -20.98
N GLN A 725 26.27 39.60 -21.60
CA GLN A 725 26.12 39.92 -23.02
C GLN A 725 24.65 40.04 -23.47
N LEU A 726 23.78 40.56 -22.60
CA LEU A 726 22.34 40.71 -22.89
C LEU A 726 22.04 41.90 -23.81
N SER A 727 23.05 42.72 -24.13
CA SER A 727 22.88 43.92 -24.93
C SER A 727 22.45 43.61 -26.36
N ARG A 728 21.18 43.88 -26.67
CA ARG A 728 20.66 44.11 -28.01
C ARG A 728 20.40 45.60 -28.19
N ASP A 729 20.30 46.06 -29.44
CA ASP A 729 20.23 47.47 -29.89
C ASP A 729 19.16 48.37 -29.22
N GLN A 730 18.33 47.83 -28.31
CA GLN A 730 17.16 48.46 -27.70
C GLN A 730 17.43 49.16 -26.35
N PHE A 731 18.63 49.05 -25.76
CA PHE A 731 18.92 49.58 -24.41
C PHE A 731 20.13 50.52 -24.36
N GLN A 732 20.06 51.58 -23.55
CA GLN A 732 21.19 52.48 -23.32
C GLN A 732 22.20 51.87 -22.33
N ILE A 733 23.50 52.00 -22.60
CA ILE A 733 24.57 51.47 -21.76
C ILE A 733 25.05 52.57 -20.79
N LYS A 734 24.98 52.34 -19.47
CA LYS A 734 25.70 53.14 -18.47
C LYS A 734 26.51 52.25 -17.52
N ASN A 735 27.74 52.68 -17.23
CA ASN A 735 28.62 52.02 -16.26
C ASN A 735 28.15 52.32 -14.83
N ILE A 736 27.14 51.58 -14.36
CA ILE A 736 26.78 51.56 -12.94
C ILE A 736 27.77 50.62 -12.24
N GLN A 737 28.88 51.16 -11.73
CA GLN A 737 30.01 50.39 -11.19
C GLN A 737 29.83 49.87 -9.75
N ASN A 738 28.81 50.31 -9.00
CA ASN A 738 28.67 49.95 -7.58
C ASN A 738 27.28 49.40 -7.29
N VAL A 739 27.10 48.10 -7.53
CA VAL A 739 25.94 47.37 -7.03
C VAL A 739 26.31 46.79 -5.66
N ASP A 740 25.75 47.36 -4.61
CA ASP A 740 25.98 46.91 -3.22
C ASP A 740 25.20 45.62 -2.94
N LEU A 741 25.89 44.47 -3.07
CA LEU A 741 25.33 43.13 -2.84
C LEU A 741 24.88 42.90 -1.39
N THR A 742 25.38 43.69 -0.43
CA THR A 742 25.02 43.58 1.00
C THR A 742 23.53 43.87 1.24
N LYS A 743 22.97 44.80 0.44
CA LYS A 743 21.56 45.20 0.52
C LYS A 743 20.59 44.14 0.02
N TRP A 744 21.09 43.08 -0.61
CA TRP A 744 20.27 42.01 -1.17
C TRP A 744 19.97 40.92 -0.15
N GLN A 745 20.59 40.97 1.04
CA GLN A 745 20.56 39.89 2.03
C GLN A 745 21.10 38.56 1.47
N ILE A 746 21.86 38.62 0.35
CA ILE A 746 22.53 37.47 -0.30
C ILE A 746 24.02 37.39 0.09
N ASN A 747 24.50 38.34 0.90
CA ASN A 747 25.88 38.39 1.37
C ASN A 747 26.30 37.21 2.25
N ASP A 748 25.32 36.48 2.79
CA ASP A 748 25.59 35.25 3.49
C ASP A 748 25.60 34.09 2.50
N LYS A 749 26.75 33.91 1.84
CA LYS A 749 27.00 32.79 0.91
C LYS A 749 26.73 31.42 1.56
N THR A 750 26.70 31.34 2.90
CA THR A 750 26.47 30.12 3.68
C THR A 750 24.98 29.83 3.97
N HIS A 751 24.07 30.76 3.64
CA HIS A 751 22.62 30.66 3.91
C HIS A 751 21.76 30.85 2.64
N GLN A 752 22.17 30.29 1.51
CA GLN A 752 21.36 30.29 0.28
C GLN A 752 20.32 29.16 0.28
N TYR A 753 19.22 29.34 -0.46
CA TYR A 753 18.15 28.35 -0.54
C TYR A 753 17.96 27.82 -1.96
N GLY A 754 17.64 26.54 -2.05
CA GLY A 754 17.40 25.80 -3.27
C GLY A 754 16.12 24.98 -3.18
N ILE A 755 15.67 24.45 -4.30
CA ILE A 755 14.52 23.54 -4.36
C ILE A 755 15.00 22.19 -4.87
N CYS A 756 14.67 21.13 -4.13
CA CYS A 756 15.00 19.78 -4.56
C CYS A 756 14.27 19.43 -5.87
N ALA A 757 15.00 19.08 -6.93
CA ALA A 757 14.42 18.70 -8.21
C ALA A 757 13.56 17.41 -8.16
N LYS A 758 13.73 16.59 -7.11
CA LYS A 758 13.01 15.32 -6.94
C LYS A 758 11.78 15.43 -6.03
N CYS A 759 11.96 15.99 -4.84
CA CYS A 759 10.92 16.05 -3.80
C CYS A 759 10.37 17.45 -3.55
N ASN A 760 10.88 18.47 -4.23
CA ASN A 760 10.43 19.87 -4.13
C ASN A 760 10.62 20.51 -2.75
N GLN A 761 11.36 19.84 -1.86
CA GLN A 761 11.70 20.39 -0.55
C GLN A 761 12.66 21.57 -0.70
N LEU A 762 12.45 22.63 0.07
CA LEU A 762 13.43 23.70 0.23
C LEU A 762 14.68 23.16 0.95
N ILE A 763 15.84 23.46 0.39
CA ILE A 763 17.15 23.03 0.90
C ILE A 763 17.95 24.30 1.17
N GLN A 764 18.57 24.39 2.33
CA GLN A 764 19.61 25.38 2.55
C GLN A 764 20.96 24.82 2.09
N PHE A 765 21.76 25.61 1.39
CA PHE A 765 23.06 25.19 0.89
C PHE A 765 24.09 26.33 0.93
N ASP A 766 25.37 25.94 0.93
CA ASP A 766 26.50 26.84 0.82
C ASP A 766 26.86 27.04 -0.67
N LEU A 767 26.85 28.30 -1.11
CA LEU A 767 27.07 28.66 -2.51
C LEU A 767 28.49 28.34 -2.99
N ASP A 768 29.50 28.57 -2.15
CA ASP A 768 30.89 28.34 -2.52
C ASP A 768 31.19 26.84 -2.58
N ALA A 769 30.66 26.06 -1.63
CA ALA A 769 30.74 24.59 -1.67
C ALA A 769 30.05 24.02 -2.93
N GLN A 770 28.87 24.54 -3.28
CA GLN A 770 28.12 24.09 -4.45
C GLN A 770 28.82 24.45 -5.78
N LYS A 771 29.51 25.59 -5.86
CA LYS A 771 30.32 25.99 -7.01
C LYS A 771 31.59 25.13 -7.13
N ALA A 772 32.23 24.77 -6.01
CA ALA A 772 33.41 23.92 -5.99
C ALA A 772 33.15 22.48 -6.49
N GLU A 773 31.93 21.96 -6.33
CA GLU A 773 31.52 20.65 -6.86
C GLU A 773 31.35 20.61 -8.41
N ASN A 774 31.62 21.72 -9.13
CA ASN A 774 31.62 21.78 -10.61
C ASN A 774 30.30 21.34 -11.31
N HIS A 775 29.17 21.39 -10.60
CA HIS A 775 27.87 21.02 -11.15
C HIS A 775 27.24 22.19 -11.92
N LEU A 776 27.54 22.26 -13.21
CA LEU A 776 27.01 23.20 -14.24
C LEU A 776 25.48 23.31 -14.37
N SER A 777 24.69 22.66 -13.51
CA SER A 777 23.24 22.54 -13.65
C SER A 777 22.40 23.16 -12.52
N TYR A 778 22.96 23.53 -11.36
CA TYR A 778 22.19 23.95 -10.16
C TYR A 778 20.96 23.07 -9.86
N ILE A 779 20.97 21.81 -10.33
CA ILE A 779 19.94 20.81 -10.05
C ILE A 779 20.24 20.26 -8.66
N MET A 780 19.57 20.83 -7.67
CA MET A 780 19.77 20.42 -6.29
C MET A 780 18.94 19.20 -5.93
N ASN A 781 19.57 18.27 -5.23
CA ASN A 781 18.90 17.14 -4.59
C ASN A 781 19.14 17.27 -3.08
N CYS A 782 18.08 17.14 -2.27
CA CYS A 782 18.26 17.14 -0.82
C CYS A 782 19.08 15.92 -0.39
N GLN A 783 19.69 15.95 0.81
CA GLN A 783 20.54 14.87 1.31
C GLN A 783 19.87 13.50 1.17
N GLN A 784 18.61 13.40 1.58
CA GLN A 784 17.79 12.19 1.43
C GLN A 784 17.63 11.76 -0.04
N CYS A 785 17.38 12.71 -0.94
CA CYS A 785 17.27 12.45 -2.38
C CYS A 785 18.60 12.08 -3.04
N LYS A 786 19.75 12.50 -2.47
CA LYS A 786 21.10 12.14 -2.92
C LYS A 786 21.43 10.72 -2.47
N THR A 787 21.29 10.40 -1.17
CA THR A 787 21.54 9.07 -0.61
C THR A 787 20.65 7.98 -1.21
N GLU A 788 19.40 8.30 -1.55
CA GLU A 788 18.50 7.37 -2.24
C GLU A 788 18.84 7.12 -3.73
N SER A 789 19.65 7.98 -4.34
CA SER A 789 20.14 7.80 -5.73
C SER A 789 21.61 7.41 -5.85
N ALA A 790 22.37 7.50 -4.76
CA ALA A 790 23.69 6.94 -4.66
C ALA A 790 23.53 5.42 -4.53
N ASP A 791 23.74 4.72 -5.65
CA ASP A 791 24.00 3.29 -5.94
C ASP A 791 23.57 2.12 -5.02
N ASP A 792 23.15 2.30 -3.77
CA ASP A 792 22.92 1.21 -2.81
C ASP A 792 21.53 0.55 -2.91
N ASN A 793 20.71 0.87 -3.92
CA ASN A 793 19.37 0.28 -4.12
C ASN A 793 19.03 -0.01 -5.60
N ILE A 794 20.02 -0.36 -6.42
CA ILE A 794 19.77 -0.89 -7.76
C ILE A 794 19.17 -2.29 -7.62
N ILE A 795 17.94 -2.48 -8.11
CA ILE A 795 17.33 -3.80 -8.21
C ILE A 795 17.07 -4.18 -9.67
N ASN A 796 17.42 -5.43 -9.99
CA ASN A 796 17.04 -6.07 -11.24
C ASN A 796 15.56 -6.43 -11.20
N SER A 797 14.77 -5.78 -12.04
CA SER A 797 13.31 -5.95 -12.14
C SER A 797 12.93 -6.60 -13.45
N GLN A 798 11.97 -7.53 -13.43
CA GLN A 798 11.32 -7.99 -14.66
C GLN A 798 10.20 -7.03 -15.08
N CYS A 799 10.17 -6.70 -16.37
CA CYS A 799 9.14 -5.88 -16.96
C CYS A 799 7.79 -6.63 -16.97
N LYS A 800 6.78 -6.15 -16.26
CA LYS A 800 5.38 -6.58 -16.32
C LYS A 800 4.84 -6.65 -17.75
N CYS A 801 5.29 -5.74 -18.62
CA CYS A 801 4.85 -5.64 -20.01
C CYS A 801 5.54 -6.68 -20.93
N CYS A 802 6.87 -6.70 -21.00
CA CYS A 802 7.62 -7.57 -21.92
C CYS A 802 8.38 -8.74 -21.27
N LYS A 803 8.35 -8.84 -19.94
CA LYS A 803 9.06 -9.83 -19.12
C LYS A 803 10.60 -9.77 -19.13
N GLU A 804 11.19 -8.88 -19.92
CA GLU A 804 12.63 -8.60 -19.92
C GLU A 804 13.10 -8.00 -18.58
N THR A 805 14.32 -8.38 -18.17
CA THR A 805 14.98 -7.85 -16.97
C THR A 805 15.60 -6.50 -17.26
N PHE A 806 15.38 -5.52 -16.39
CA PHE A 806 15.97 -4.18 -16.48
C PHE A 806 16.36 -3.65 -15.10
N GLN A 807 17.35 -2.76 -15.05
CA GLN A 807 17.78 -2.11 -13.82
C GLN A 807 16.81 -0.98 -13.43
N SER A 808 16.47 -0.90 -12.15
CA SER A 808 15.48 0.07 -11.63
C SER A 808 15.88 0.66 -10.30
N PHE A 809 15.61 1.95 -10.12
CA PHE A 809 15.90 2.72 -8.90
C PHE A 809 14.65 2.75 -8.00
N GLN A 810 14.62 1.91 -6.97
CA GLN A 810 13.40 1.54 -6.25
C GLN A 810 12.72 2.72 -5.52
N ASN A 811 13.50 3.55 -4.83
CA ASN A 811 13.00 4.71 -4.06
C ASN A 811 12.62 5.89 -4.96
N LEU A 812 13.36 6.10 -6.06
CA LEU A 812 13.03 7.12 -7.07
C LEU A 812 11.70 6.79 -7.78
N GLN A 813 11.47 5.52 -8.11
CA GLN A 813 10.23 5.08 -8.79
C GLN A 813 8.99 5.17 -7.89
N LEU A 814 9.15 4.93 -6.57
CA LEU A 814 8.12 5.17 -5.56
C LEU A 814 7.73 6.65 -5.47
N ARG A 815 8.72 7.55 -5.37
CA ARG A 815 8.49 8.99 -5.25
C ARG A 815 7.98 9.64 -6.54
N CYS A 816 8.39 9.14 -7.71
CA CYS A 816 7.91 9.64 -9.00
C CYS A 816 6.54 9.06 -9.43
N GLN A 817 5.91 8.20 -8.63
CA GLN A 817 4.67 7.49 -8.96
C GLN A 817 4.73 6.76 -10.32
N SER A 818 5.92 6.36 -10.77
CA SER A 818 6.06 5.64 -12.03
C SER A 818 5.61 4.18 -11.87
N GLU A 819 4.95 3.61 -12.88
CA GLU A 819 4.55 2.20 -12.85
C GLU A 819 5.77 1.28 -12.68
N LEU A 820 5.85 0.61 -11.52
CA LEU A 820 6.93 -0.32 -11.20
C LEU A 820 6.88 -1.54 -12.13
N GLY A 821 8.05 -1.88 -12.66
CA GLY A 821 8.22 -3.04 -13.52
C GLY A 821 7.79 -2.78 -14.97
N ILE A 822 7.96 -1.59 -15.53
CA ILE A 822 7.85 -1.40 -16.99
C ILE A 822 9.13 -0.76 -17.50
N CYS A 823 9.84 -1.45 -18.40
CA CYS A 823 11.09 -0.96 -18.97
C CYS A 823 10.87 0.28 -19.86
N SER A 824 11.94 1.04 -20.09
CA SER A 824 11.95 2.24 -20.96
C SER A 824 11.35 1.97 -22.34
N ASP A 825 11.66 0.83 -22.96
CA ASP A 825 11.14 0.48 -24.28
C ASP A 825 9.63 0.28 -24.27
N CYS A 826 9.10 -0.37 -23.24
CA CYS A 826 7.66 -0.56 -23.09
C CYS A 826 6.92 0.75 -22.77
N LYS A 827 7.58 1.71 -22.09
CA LYS A 827 7.03 3.06 -21.89
C LYS A 827 6.93 3.83 -23.21
N ASN A 828 7.93 3.71 -24.08
CA ASN A 828 7.98 4.43 -25.36
C ASN A 828 7.04 3.83 -26.42
N ILE A 829 6.85 2.50 -26.42
CA ILE A 829 6.05 1.78 -27.44
C ILE A 829 4.54 1.74 -27.09
N CYS A 830 4.18 1.84 -25.81
CA CYS A 830 2.78 1.72 -25.34
C CYS A 830 2.11 3.08 -25.04
N SER A 831 2.68 4.19 -25.51
CA SER A 831 2.24 5.57 -25.24
C SER A 831 0.85 5.92 -25.79
N ASP A 832 0.28 5.14 -26.70
CA ASP A 832 -1.06 5.33 -27.29
C ASP A 832 -2.14 4.45 -26.61
N LEU A 833 -2.36 4.62 -25.31
CA LEU A 833 -3.35 3.85 -24.51
C LEU A 833 -4.84 4.07 -24.90
N ASN A 834 -5.13 4.88 -25.92
CA ASN A 834 -6.50 5.23 -26.31
C ASN A 834 -7.02 4.56 -27.59
N LYS A 835 -6.22 3.78 -28.33
CA LYS A 835 -6.64 3.29 -29.67
C LYS A 835 -6.81 1.78 -29.85
N SER A 836 -6.44 0.93 -28.88
CA SER A 836 -6.64 -0.53 -29.03
C SER A 836 -6.74 -1.24 -27.67
N SER A 837 -7.94 -1.71 -27.30
CA SER A 837 -8.18 -2.55 -26.11
C SER A 837 -8.71 -3.93 -26.50
N CYS A 838 -8.45 -4.94 -25.69
CA CYS A 838 -9.05 -6.26 -25.86
C CYS A 838 -10.58 -6.13 -25.80
N CYS A 839 -11.29 -6.66 -26.80
CA CYS A 839 -12.75 -6.60 -26.92
C CYS A 839 -13.47 -7.09 -25.65
N TYR A 840 -12.93 -8.09 -24.95
CA TYR A 840 -13.57 -8.72 -23.79
C TYR A 840 -13.04 -8.25 -22.41
N CYS A 841 -11.71 -8.17 -22.21
CA CYS A 841 -11.12 -7.71 -20.92
C CYS A 841 -10.58 -6.29 -20.90
N GLN A 842 -10.67 -5.56 -22.01
CA GLN A 842 -10.19 -4.18 -22.10
C GLN A 842 -8.66 -4.01 -21.87
N THR A 843 -7.86 -5.09 -21.94
CA THR A 843 -6.38 -5.02 -21.85
C THR A 843 -5.78 -4.28 -23.04
N LYS A 844 -4.83 -3.36 -22.82
CA LYS A 844 -4.39 -2.36 -23.84
C LYS A 844 -2.98 -2.56 -24.46
N CYS A 845 -2.32 -3.69 -24.23
CA CYS A 845 -0.91 -3.85 -24.64
C CYS A 845 -0.74 -4.43 -26.08
N LYS A 846 -0.15 -3.64 -27.00
CA LYS A 846 0.06 -4.02 -28.41
C LYS A 846 0.92 -5.27 -28.63
N LYS A 847 1.83 -5.63 -27.71
CA LYS A 847 2.67 -6.85 -27.83
C LYS A 847 1.91 -8.16 -27.55
N ILE A 848 0.73 -8.08 -26.92
CA ILE A 848 -0.07 -9.26 -26.50
C ILE A 848 -1.48 -9.30 -27.09
N LEU A 849 -1.88 -8.24 -27.81
CA LEU A 849 -3.12 -8.16 -28.55
C LEU A 849 -2.90 -8.69 -29.97
N LYS A 850 -3.78 -9.60 -30.39
CA LYS A 850 -3.87 -10.07 -31.78
C LYS A 850 -5.07 -9.38 -32.43
N GLN A 851 -4.88 -8.93 -33.66
CA GLN A 851 -5.96 -8.39 -34.48
C GLN A 851 -6.70 -9.55 -35.15
N LEU A 852 -8.02 -9.63 -34.97
CA LEU A 852 -8.88 -10.56 -35.71
C LEU A 852 -9.79 -9.77 -36.64
N HIS A 853 -9.94 -10.29 -37.86
CA HIS A 853 -10.87 -9.78 -38.85
C HIS A 853 -12.07 -10.73 -38.86
N ILE A 854 -13.21 -10.26 -38.37
CA ILE A 854 -14.43 -11.05 -38.31
C ILE A 854 -15.49 -10.27 -39.10
N GLN A 855 -15.85 -10.80 -40.27
CA GLN A 855 -16.72 -10.11 -41.23
C GLN A 855 -16.14 -8.72 -41.60
N ASP A 856 -16.90 -7.63 -41.45
CA ASP A 856 -16.48 -6.25 -41.74
C ASP A 856 -15.88 -5.51 -40.51
N GLN A 857 -15.68 -6.20 -39.38
CA GLN A 857 -15.20 -5.60 -38.13
C GLN A 857 -13.79 -6.07 -37.77
N ILE A 858 -12.95 -5.12 -37.33
CA ILE A 858 -11.63 -5.39 -36.76
C ILE A 858 -11.74 -5.32 -35.24
N ILE A 859 -11.43 -6.42 -34.56
CA ILE A 859 -11.38 -6.47 -33.10
C ILE A 859 -9.98 -6.87 -32.62
N TYR A 860 -9.57 -6.31 -31.48
CA TYR A 860 -8.33 -6.68 -30.81
C TYR A 860 -8.66 -7.63 -29.67
N ILE A 861 -7.97 -8.78 -29.59
CA ILE A 861 -8.18 -9.77 -28.53
C ILE A 861 -6.83 -10.17 -27.93
N CYS A 862 -6.77 -10.30 -26.61
CA CYS A 862 -5.54 -10.71 -25.93
C CYS A 862 -5.24 -12.20 -26.19
N LYS A 863 -3.97 -12.60 -26.09
CA LYS A 863 -3.54 -14.00 -26.30
C LYS A 863 -4.35 -15.05 -25.51
N LYS A 864 -4.80 -14.71 -24.29
CA LYS A 864 -5.67 -15.59 -23.49
C LYS A 864 -7.07 -15.72 -24.10
N GLY A 865 -7.68 -14.62 -24.56
CA GLY A 865 -8.98 -14.65 -25.21
C GLY A 865 -8.96 -15.34 -26.57
N CYS A 866 -7.88 -15.21 -27.34
CA CYS A 866 -7.71 -15.98 -28.58
C CYS A 866 -7.71 -17.49 -28.31
N LYS A 867 -6.91 -17.93 -27.33
CA LYS A 867 -6.88 -19.34 -26.93
C LYS A 867 -8.21 -19.84 -26.39
N TYR A 868 -8.94 -19.00 -25.66
CA TYR A 868 -10.26 -19.36 -25.13
C TYR A 868 -11.28 -19.55 -26.26
N LEU A 869 -11.31 -18.64 -27.24
CA LEU A 869 -12.17 -18.77 -28.42
C LEU A 869 -11.86 -20.04 -29.22
N GLU A 870 -10.59 -20.37 -29.44
CA GLU A 870 -10.16 -21.60 -30.14
C GLU A 870 -10.66 -22.90 -29.48
N LEU A 871 -11.05 -22.85 -28.20
CA LEU A 871 -11.57 -24.00 -27.45
C LEU A 871 -13.11 -24.09 -27.48
N LEU A 872 -13.82 -23.04 -27.91
CA LEU A 872 -15.27 -23.04 -27.99
C LEU A 872 -15.75 -23.89 -29.17
N SER A 873 -16.85 -24.62 -28.97
CA SER A 873 -17.53 -25.41 -29.99
C SER A 873 -19.00 -25.03 -30.05
N CYS A 874 -19.57 -25.01 -31.25
CA CYS A 874 -20.95 -24.62 -31.48
C CYS A 874 -21.88 -25.54 -30.68
N LYS A 875 -22.75 -24.97 -29.85
CA LYS A 875 -23.72 -25.73 -29.06
C LYS A 875 -24.61 -26.66 -29.90
N ASN A 876 -24.91 -26.28 -31.14
CA ASN A 876 -25.82 -27.02 -32.02
C ASN A 876 -25.08 -28.09 -32.85
N CYS A 877 -23.98 -27.74 -33.52
CA CYS A 877 -23.30 -28.63 -34.46
C CYS A 877 -21.91 -29.13 -34.02
N GLN A 878 -21.46 -28.75 -32.82
CA GLN A 878 -20.17 -29.12 -32.22
C GLN A 878 -18.92 -28.71 -33.03
N LYS A 879 -19.07 -27.90 -34.09
CA LYS A 879 -17.92 -27.34 -34.83
C LYS A 879 -17.16 -26.32 -33.97
N GLN A 880 -15.83 -26.39 -33.99
CA GLN A 880 -14.98 -25.43 -33.29
C GLN A 880 -15.18 -24.01 -33.84
N TYR A 881 -14.99 -23.01 -32.99
CA TYR A 881 -15.07 -21.60 -33.36
C TYR A 881 -14.05 -21.25 -34.46
N GLN A 882 -14.55 -20.77 -35.60
CA GLN A 882 -13.72 -20.43 -36.77
C GLN A 882 -13.69 -18.92 -37.06
N GLN A 883 -13.87 -18.07 -36.04
CA GLN A 883 -13.88 -16.61 -36.21
C GLN A 883 -14.97 -16.12 -37.18
N ASP A 884 -16.11 -16.81 -37.18
CA ASP A 884 -17.26 -16.58 -38.05
C ASP A 884 -18.23 -15.52 -37.52
N ILE A 885 -18.29 -15.34 -36.19
CA ILE A 885 -19.07 -14.31 -35.50
C ILE A 885 -18.31 -13.72 -34.32
N VAL A 886 -18.54 -12.45 -34.00
CA VAL A 886 -18.05 -11.84 -32.74
C VAL A 886 -19.02 -12.22 -31.63
N LEU A 887 -18.54 -12.87 -30.56
CA LEU A 887 -19.35 -13.15 -29.39
C LEU A 887 -19.65 -11.84 -28.65
N ASN A 888 -20.88 -11.68 -28.13
CA ASN A 888 -21.10 -10.64 -27.14
C ASN A 888 -20.41 -11.04 -25.82
N LYS A 889 -20.24 -10.07 -24.91
CA LYS A 889 -19.49 -10.29 -23.68
C LYS A 889 -20.11 -11.36 -22.77
N GLU A 890 -21.43 -11.43 -22.72
CA GLU A 890 -22.16 -12.38 -21.88
C GLU A 890 -22.00 -13.81 -22.39
N ASP A 891 -22.15 -14.04 -23.69
CA ASP A 891 -21.91 -15.33 -24.33
C ASP A 891 -20.44 -15.75 -24.24
N TYR A 892 -19.50 -14.81 -24.37
CA TYR A 892 -18.07 -15.07 -24.16
C TYR A 892 -17.77 -15.45 -22.70
N ASP A 893 -18.31 -14.73 -21.73
CA ASP A 893 -18.10 -15.01 -20.30
C ASP A 893 -18.76 -16.34 -19.87
N GLN A 894 -19.87 -16.72 -20.51
CA GLN A 894 -20.59 -17.97 -20.26
C GLN A 894 -20.08 -19.16 -21.12
N GLY A 895 -19.09 -18.94 -22.00
CA GLY A 895 -18.56 -19.96 -22.91
C GLY A 895 -19.58 -20.51 -23.90
N VAL A 896 -20.55 -19.68 -24.28
CA VAL A 896 -21.65 -20.04 -25.17
C VAL A 896 -21.32 -19.59 -26.58
N TYR A 897 -21.26 -20.53 -27.52
CA TYR A 897 -21.03 -20.22 -28.94
C TYR A 897 -22.04 -20.95 -29.82
N LYS A 898 -22.62 -20.22 -30.78
CA LYS A 898 -23.41 -20.75 -31.91
C LYS A 898 -22.76 -20.26 -33.19
N CYS A 899 -22.42 -21.17 -34.12
CA CYS A 899 -21.79 -20.77 -35.38
C CYS A 899 -22.79 -20.09 -36.30
N ALA A 900 -22.34 -19.29 -37.27
CA ALA A 900 -23.23 -18.55 -38.18
C ALA A 900 -24.21 -19.44 -38.97
N ALA A 901 -23.87 -20.73 -39.16
CA ALA A 901 -24.71 -21.70 -39.87
C ALA A 901 -25.80 -22.35 -38.99
N CYS A 902 -25.86 -22.05 -37.70
CA CYS A 902 -26.73 -22.68 -36.69
C CYS A 902 -27.45 -21.64 -35.85
#